data_AF-E6ZZ25-F1
#
_entry.id   AF-E6ZZ25-F1
#
_cell.length_a   1.000
_cell.length_b   1.000
_cell.length_c   1.000
_cell.angle_alpha   90.00
_cell.angle_beta   90.00
_cell.angle_gamma   90.00
#
_symmetry.space_group_name_H-M   'P 1'
#
loop_
_entity.id
_entity.type
_entity.pdbx_description
1 polymer ?
#
loop_
_entity_poly.entity_id
_entity_poly.type
_entity_poly.pdbx_seq_one_letter_code
_entity_poly.pdbx_strand_id
1 'polypeptide(L)'
;MAAFSTTDEAILTAPLELNPLAQSATASSSGRSIYYIYDILSTAAKIHRGRFKRIALQFPDEALVDSVPVYWALKREVRSLYSADDTSSASTSTSSTTKNGLPEFYILADTSYGGCCVDEVAAKHVDADLVVHYGHACLSATARLPVIYVFTKQPLADVQAAAASLAQEAKQHICGGDQADDIKALVLTYDVSWDHVVEDVFQATQQALREAGVDLPLVRTHVDLRRNYDDKLVNGKSSASDAPAQAGCCGATGESCCSKAEPGSSSCCNGGACSSSSSCGKATSTAAASTPALPSTAAPINDLASERASQPLGPSRTITLPPNTTFAQCAYLYLGPESLSLTNLLLTLGASTRLISYDPLTSTSRIETGTTNRLLMKRYASVLKARDASVVGLLVGTLDVHSYLPLLRYLRRLLGGKRSGRKVYTISVGKLNPAKLANFQEIDVFVLVACPENTLVDSKEFFRPIVTPFEMELAVRAAERQERGEEGVEWSGRYVLDLEKLVPPEFTQQEQDAAAHMERLDITDQQGGNINDEDSDDDRPHFSLISGTYVHRRKFNSKPPSTTTLPSADPTQTRQLTAPNPTHANQDQVTLRDPATGQLTTVLETASIAHIQKRGWKGLEQRLGLDEPSVLEEGREGIAKGYKDAGGQGEIM
;
A
#
# COMPACT_ATOMS: atom_id res chain seq x y z
N MET A 1 1.63 -16.33 33.61
CA MET A 1 1.54 -16.19 32.14
C MET A 1 0.45 -15.17 31.87
N ALA A 2 0.72 -14.07 31.16
CA ALA A 2 -0.34 -13.20 30.67
C ALA A 2 -0.96 -13.84 29.42
N ALA A 3 -2.27 -13.78 29.25
CA ALA A 3 -2.94 -14.32 28.07
C ALA A 3 -2.54 -13.53 26.82
N PHE A 4 -2.34 -14.22 25.69
CA PHE A 4 -2.04 -13.61 24.39
C PHE A 4 -3.25 -12.93 23.72
N SER A 5 -4.37 -12.83 24.43
CA SER A 5 -5.52 -12.02 24.06
C SER A 5 -5.67 -10.88 25.06
N THR A 6 -5.77 -9.65 24.57
CA THR A 6 -6.38 -8.56 25.33
C THR A 6 -7.79 -8.98 25.75
N THR A 7 -8.21 -8.64 26.97
CA THR A 7 -9.63 -8.74 27.34
C THR A 7 -10.43 -7.69 26.58
N ASP A 8 -11.69 -7.97 26.27
CA ASP A 8 -12.54 -7.03 25.52
C ASP A 8 -12.68 -5.69 26.27
N GLU A 9 -12.69 -5.71 27.60
CA GLU A 9 -12.66 -4.51 28.45
C GLU A 9 -11.37 -3.70 28.28
N ALA A 10 -10.22 -4.35 28.10
CA ALA A 10 -8.95 -3.65 27.88
C ALA A 10 -8.91 -2.92 26.53
N ILE A 11 -9.70 -3.36 25.53
CA ILE A 11 -9.86 -2.65 24.25
C ILE A 11 -10.71 -1.38 24.45
N LEU A 12 -11.77 -1.45 25.26
CA LEU A 12 -12.67 -0.31 25.55
C LEU A 12 -12.04 0.75 26.47
N THR A 13 -11.09 0.34 27.32
CA THR A 13 -10.41 1.21 28.29
C THR A 13 -9.01 1.65 27.87
N ALA A 14 -8.52 1.18 26.71
CA ALA A 14 -7.22 1.58 26.19
C ALA A 14 -7.19 3.10 25.89
N PRO A 15 -6.28 3.88 26.49
CA PRO A 15 -6.11 5.27 26.11
C PRO A 15 -5.56 5.34 24.69
N LEU A 16 -6.29 6.00 23.79
CA LEU A 16 -5.83 6.32 22.45
C LEU A 16 -4.81 7.47 22.53
N GLU A 17 -3.56 7.20 22.15
CA GLU A 17 -2.55 8.23 21.94
C GLU A 17 -2.86 9.00 20.65
N LEU A 18 -3.58 10.11 20.80
CA LEU A 18 -3.90 11.03 19.71
C LEU A 18 -2.70 11.92 19.37
N ASN A 19 -2.49 12.22 18.09
CA ASN A 19 -1.44 13.15 17.68
C ASN A 19 -1.83 14.59 18.07
N PRO A 20 -1.09 15.26 18.98
CA PRO A 20 -1.46 16.58 19.47
C PRO A 20 -1.42 17.65 18.36
N LEU A 21 -0.57 17.47 17.35
CA LEU A 21 -0.52 18.36 16.19
C LEU A 21 -1.82 18.23 15.36
N ALA A 22 -2.22 17.01 15.02
CA ALA A 22 -3.46 16.76 14.28
C ALA A 22 -4.70 17.24 15.06
N GLN A 23 -4.73 16.97 16.37
CA GLN A 23 -5.79 17.44 17.26
C GLN A 23 -5.90 18.97 17.28
N SER A 24 -4.78 19.71 17.33
CA SER A 24 -4.80 21.17 17.35
C SER A 24 -5.35 21.83 16.07
N ALA A 25 -5.40 21.11 14.95
CA ALA A 25 -6.02 21.56 13.71
C ALA A 25 -7.52 21.27 13.58
N THR A 26 -8.13 20.58 14.56
CA THR A 26 -9.58 20.34 14.60
C THR A 26 -10.35 21.64 14.91
N ALA A 27 -11.64 21.70 14.56
CA ALA A 27 -12.48 22.85 14.90
C ALA A 27 -12.77 22.91 16.39
N SER A 28 -13.02 21.75 17.03
CA SER A 28 -13.21 21.65 18.48
C SER A 28 -12.01 22.18 19.29
N SER A 29 -10.76 21.91 18.87
CA SER A 29 -9.57 22.39 19.61
C SER A 29 -9.10 23.78 19.20
N SER A 30 -9.19 24.15 17.91
CA SER A 30 -8.72 25.47 17.44
C SER A 30 -9.73 26.61 17.63
N GLY A 31 -11.00 26.30 17.89
CA GLY A 31 -12.09 27.29 17.96
C GLY A 31 -12.43 27.95 16.62
N ARG A 32 -11.81 27.52 15.51
CA ARG A 32 -12.09 28.04 14.16
C ARG A 32 -13.37 27.43 13.59
N SER A 33 -13.99 28.11 12.62
CA SER A 33 -15.22 27.63 11.99
C SER A 33 -15.03 26.29 11.25
N ILE A 34 -15.94 25.34 11.50
CA ILE A 34 -16.02 24.06 10.78
C ILE A 34 -16.08 24.25 9.25
N TYR A 35 -16.67 25.34 8.77
CA TYR A 35 -16.76 25.66 7.34
C TYR A 35 -15.39 25.91 6.71
N TYR A 36 -14.47 26.51 7.47
CA TYR A 36 -13.12 26.82 7.02
C TYR A 36 -12.17 25.62 7.15
N ILE A 37 -12.25 24.88 8.27
CA ILE A 37 -11.36 23.71 8.50
C ILE A 37 -11.71 22.56 7.56
N TYR A 38 -12.99 22.25 7.41
CA TYR A 38 -13.45 21.08 6.64
C TYR A 38 -13.92 21.42 5.22
N ASP A 39 -13.56 22.60 4.71
CA ASP A 39 -13.88 23.13 3.36
C ASP A 39 -15.26 22.75 2.84
N ILE A 40 -16.28 22.97 3.68
CA ILE A 40 -17.62 22.38 3.52
C ILE A 40 -18.27 22.83 2.21
N LEU A 41 -18.08 24.11 1.82
CA LEU A 41 -18.63 24.67 0.58
C LEU A 41 -17.99 24.07 -0.68
N SER A 42 -16.65 23.93 -0.68
CA SER A 42 -15.91 23.33 -1.79
C SER A 42 -16.26 21.84 -1.94
N THR A 43 -16.33 21.13 -0.82
CA THR A 43 -16.73 19.72 -0.75
C THR A 43 -18.17 19.53 -1.25
N ALA A 44 -19.11 20.38 -0.83
CA ALA A 44 -20.50 20.35 -1.28
C ALA A 44 -20.61 20.58 -2.80
N ALA A 45 -19.86 21.53 -3.36
CA ALA A 45 -19.84 21.82 -4.78
C ALA A 45 -19.28 20.64 -5.61
N LYS A 46 -18.19 20.00 -5.15
CA LYS A 46 -17.63 18.78 -5.76
C LYS A 46 -18.64 17.61 -5.71
N ILE A 47 -19.28 17.38 -4.57
CA ILE A 47 -20.34 16.38 -4.41
C ILE A 47 -21.49 16.61 -5.40
N HIS A 48 -21.96 17.87 -5.51
CA HIS A 48 -23.03 18.24 -6.43
C HIS A 48 -22.64 17.99 -7.89
N ARG A 49 -21.42 18.39 -8.29
CA ARG A 49 -20.88 18.19 -9.65
C ARG A 49 -20.81 16.71 -10.05
N GLY A 50 -20.45 15.81 -9.14
CA GLY A 50 -20.33 14.37 -9.42
C GLY A 50 -21.64 13.57 -9.32
N ARG A 51 -22.75 14.20 -8.88
CA ARG A 51 -24.09 13.58 -8.77
C ARG A 51 -24.12 12.21 -8.05
N PHE A 52 -23.28 12.05 -7.03
CA PHE A 52 -23.19 10.83 -6.21
C PHE A 52 -24.46 10.58 -5.38
N LYS A 53 -24.76 9.32 -5.03
CA LYS A 53 -25.94 8.96 -4.22
C LYS A 53 -25.59 8.55 -2.79
N ARG A 54 -24.48 7.83 -2.59
CA ARG A 54 -24.03 7.37 -1.27
C ARG A 54 -22.61 7.85 -1.01
N ILE A 55 -22.40 8.57 0.09
CA ILE A 55 -21.16 9.29 0.38
C ILE A 55 -20.64 8.84 1.74
N ALA A 56 -19.44 8.25 1.76
CA ALA A 56 -18.73 7.92 2.98
C ALA A 56 -17.89 9.13 3.43
N LEU A 57 -17.93 9.46 4.72
CA LEU A 57 -17.12 10.50 5.36
C LEU A 57 -16.11 9.81 6.28
N GLN A 58 -14.82 9.92 5.96
CA GLN A 58 -13.73 9.31 6.70
C GLN A 58 -12.96 10.39 7.47
N PHE A 59 -12.94 10.28 8.80
CA PHE A 59 -12.22 11.19 9.68
C PHE A 59 -11.05 10.46 10.35
N PRO A 60 -9.92 11.12 10.61
CA PRO A 60 -8.86 10.60 11.46
C PRO A 60 -9.34 10.57 12.92
N ASP A 61 -8.70 9.74 13.74
CA ASP A 61 -9.11 9.48 15.13
C ASP A 61 -9.21 10.80 15.95
N GLU A 62 -8.36 11.78 15.68
CA GLU A 62 -8.38 13.12 16.31
C GLU A 62 -9.59 13.97 15.96
N ALA A 63 -10.13 13.83 14.74
CA ALA A 63 -11.21 14.68 14.21
C ALA A 63 -12.61 14.04 14.33
N LEU A 64 -12.72 12.83 14.86
CA LEU A 64 -14.00 12.14 15.07
C LEU A 64 -15.01 12.96 15.89
N VAL A 65 -14.54 13.81 16.81
CA VAL A 65 -15.38 14.73 17.61
C VAL A 65 -16.17 15.72 16.73
N ASP A 66 -15.57 16.19 15.64
CA ASP A 66 -16.19 17.16 14.72
C ASP A 66 -17.07 16.49 13.64
N SER A 67 -17.08 15.16 13.56
CA SER A 67 -17.76 14.41 12.49
C SER A 67 -19.27 14.69 12.38
N VAL A 68 -19.96 14.79 13.51
CA VAL A 68 -21.42 15.06 13.55
C VAL A 68 -21.76 16.51 13.16
N PRO A 69 -21.09 17.56 13.69
CA PRO A 69 -21.21 18.92 13.15
C PRO A 69 -20.95 19.03 11.64
N VAL A 70 -19.87 18.41 11.15
CA VAL A 70 -19.49 18.43 9.72
C VAL A 70 -20.55 17.73 8.86
N TYR A 71 -21.05 16.57 9.29
CA TYR A 71 -22.15 15.86 8.64
C TYR A 71 -23.37 16.75 8.41
N TRP A 72 -23.84 17.44 9.45
CA TRP A 72 -25.05 18.27 9.35
C TRP A 72 -24.85 19.52 8.49
N ALA A 73 -23.69 20.16 8.60
CA ALA A 73 -23.34 21.31 7.77
C ALA A 73 -23.23 20.90 6.29
N LEU A 74 -22.48 19.85 5.96
CA LEU A 74 -22.31 19.37 4.58
C LEU A 74 -23.66 18.94 3.96
N LYS A 75 -24.48 18.21 4.70
CA LYS A 75 -25.82 17.78 4.28
C LYS A 75 -26.75 18.96 4.01
N ARG A 76 -26.62 20.07 4.76
CA ARG A 76 -27.36 21.32 4.51
C ARG A 76 -26.92 21.98 3.21
N GLU A 77 -25.62 22.18 3.01
CA GLU A 77 -25.11 22.87 1.82
C GLU A 77 -25.41 22.08 0.54
N VAL A 78 -25.20 20.76 0.55
CA VAL A 78 -25.53 19.91 -0.59
C VAL A 78 -27.04 19.94 -0.89
N ARG A 79 -27.90 19.86 0.13
CA ARG A 79 -29.36 20.00 -0.08
C ARG A 79 -29.74 21.35 -0.69
N SER A 80 -29.04 22.43 -0.31
CA SER A 80 -29.25 23.78 -0.86
C SER A 80 -28.97 23.79 -2.37
N LEU A 81 -27.82 23.25 -2.78
CA LEU A 81 -27.40 23.17 -4.19
C LEU A 81 -28.39 22.35 -5.04
N TYR A 82 -28.77 21.15 -4.59
CA TYR A 82 -29.77 20.33 -5.30
C TYR A 82 -31.14 21.03 -5.42
N SER A 83 -31.56 21.80 -4.40
CA SER A 83 -32.84 22.52 -4.44
C SER A 83 -32.84 23.68 -5.44
N ALA A 84 -31.67 24.28 -5.72
CA ALA A 84 -31.54 25.37 -6.69
C ALA A 84 -31.68 24.86 -8.13
N ASP A 85 -31.11 23.69 -8.44
CA ASP A 85 -31.24 23.03 -9.75
C ASP A 85 -32.71 22.68 -10.06
N ASP A 86 -33.46 22.14 -9.09
CA ASP A 86 -34.88 21.78 -9.26
C ASP A 86 -35.74 23.00 -9.64
N THR A 87 -35.49 24.19 -9.07
CA THR A 87 -36.20 25.42 -9.47
C THR A 87 -35.96 25.87 -10.91
N SER A 88 -34.92 25.38 -11.59
CA SER A 88 -34.63 25.73 -12.98
C SER A 88 -35.29 24.80 -14.02
N SER A 89 -35.85 23.67 -13.59
CA SER A 89 -36.35 22.59 -14.47
C SER A 89 -37.87 22.36 -14.38
N ALA A 90 -38.60 23.34 -13.84
CA ALA A 90 -40.05 23.28 -13.64
C ALA A 90 -40.87 23.42 -14.95
N SER A 91 -40.75 22.45 -15.87
CA SER A 91 -41.68 22.27 -16.98
C SER A 91 -42.09 20.81 -17.16
N THR A 92 -43.23 20.46 -16.56
CA THR A 92 -44.16 19.40 -17.01
C THR A 92 -43.61 17.96 -17.15
N SER A 93 -43.70 17.17 -16.08
CA SER A 93 -44.29 15.82 -16.18
C SER A 93 -44.76 15.29 -14.82
N THR A 94 -46.04 14.95 -14.72
CA THR A 94 -46.66 14.39 -13.52
C THR A 94 -46.53 12.88 -13.52
N SER A 95 -45.61 12.30 -12.74
CA SER A 95 -45.67 10.88 -12.38
C SER A 95 -45.09 10.64 -10.99
N SER A 96 -45.76 9.78 -10.23
CA SER A 96 -45.58 9.61 -8.79
C SER A 96 -44.47 8.62 -8.41
N THR A 97 -43.80 8.91 -7.29
CA THR A 97 -43.14 7.93 -6.41
C THR A 97 -41.75 7.42 -6.81
N THR A 98 -40.76 8.32 -6.75
CA THR A 98 -39.44 8.01 -6.15
C THR A 98 -39.05 9.15 -5.21
N LYS A 99 -38.45 8.84 -4.05
CA LYS A 99 -37.95 9.85 -3.10
C LYS A 99 -36.98 10.81 -3.81
N ASN A 100 -37.03 12.11 -3.50
CA ASN A 100 -36.09 13.11 -4.05
C ASN A 100 -34.64 12.59 -3.97
N GLY A 101 -33.93 12.65 -5.09
CA GLY A 101 -32.59 12.05 -5.29
C GLY A 101 -31.44 12.79 -4.58
N LEU A 102 -31.64 13.16 -3.31
CA LEU A 102 -30.61 13.70 -2.45
C LEU A 102 -29.62 12.60 -2.03
N PRO A 103 -28.32 12.91 -1.91
CA PRO A 103 -27.34 11.93 -1.44
C PRO A 103 -27.54 11.56 0.03
N GLU A 104 -27.33 10.28 0.32
CA GLU A 104 -27.19 9.74 1.66
C GLU A 104 -25.72 9.81 2.10
N PHE A 105 -25.52 10.13 3.38
CA PHE A 105 -24.19 10.34 3.98
C PHE A 105 -24.00 9.33 5.12
N TYR A 106 -22.81 8.74 5.19
CA TYR A 106 -22.40 7.79 6.22
C TYR A 106 -21.07 8.24 6.82
N ILE A 107 -20.93 8.16 8.15
CA ILE A 107 -19.66 8.40 8.83
C ILE A 107 -18.97 7.05 9.01
N LEU A 108 -17.74 6.90 8.54
CA LEU A 108 -16.93 5.72 8.81
C LEU A 108 -16.41 5.81 10.25
N ALA A 109 -16.67 4.76 11.03
CA ALA A 109 -16.34 4.70 12.45
C ALA A 109 -14.96 4.08 12.75
N ASP A 110 -14.25 3.64 11.72
CA ASP A 110 -12.91 3.05 11.82
C ASP A 110 -11.95 3.81 10.90
N THR A 111 -10.67 3.83 11.29
CA THR A 111 -9.58 4.32 10.45
C THR A 111 -8.76 3.13 9.98
N SER A 112 -8.38 3.15 8.70
CA SER A 112 -7.61 2.10 8.04
C SER A 112 -6.25 1.85 8.73
N TYR A 113 -5.44 0.99 8.10
CA TYR A 113 -4.05 0.70 8.46
C TYR A 113 -3.22 1.91 8.98
N GLY A 114 -3.45 3.11 8.43
CA GLY A 114 -3.20 4.36 9.14
C GLY A 114 -4.13 5.47 8.65
N GLY A 115 -4.24 6.54 9.44
CA GLY A 115 -5.13 7.68 9.16
C GLY A 115 -4.88 8.40 7.83
N CYS A 116 -3.73 8.17 7.18
CA CYS A 116 -3.39 8.73 5.87
C CYS A 116 -3.97 7.97 4.66
N CYS A 117 -4.59 6.82 4.88
CA CYS A 117 -5.12 5.94 3.83
C CYS A 117 -6.63 6.11 3.67
N VAL A 118 -7.13 5.98 2.45
CA VAL A 118 -8.57 5.94 2.17
C VAL A 118 -9.09 4.53 2.45
N ASP A 119 -10.23 4.42 3.15
CA ASP A 119 -10.87 3.13 3.44
C ASP A 119 -11.93 2.77 2.40
N GLU A 120 -11.54 2.03 1.34
CA GLU A 120 -12.52 1.55 0.36
C GLU A 120 -13.28 0.31 0.85
N VAL A 121 -12.72 -0.48 1.78
CA VAL A 121 -13.40 -1.65 2.35
C VAL A 121 -14.60 -1.23 3.20
N ALA A 122 -14.41 -0.33 4.17
CA ALA A 122 -15.48 0.18 5.02
C ALA A 122 -16.50 0.99 4.20
N ALA A 123 -16.05 1.80 3.24
CA ALA A 123 -16.94 2.51 2.32
C ALA A 123 -17.77 1.54 1.45
N LYS A 124 -17.23 0.36 1.10
CA LYS A 124 -17.98 -0.69 0.37
C LYS A 124 -19.06 -1.36 1.23
N HIS A 125 -18.96 -1.42 2.55
CA HIS A 125 -20.03 -1.98 3.39
C HIS A 125 -21.33 -1.16 3.37
N VAL A 126 -21.26 0.12 2.96
CA VAL A 126 -22.43 0.97 2.69
C VAL A 126 -22.63 1.22 1.19
N ASP A 127 -21.92 0.48 0.33
CA ASP A 127 -21.83 0.66 -1.12
C ASP A 127 -21.67 2.14 -1.54
N ALA A 128 -20.77 2.88 -0.89
CA ALA A 128 -20.54 4.28 -1.22
C ALA A 128 -20.07 4.44 -2.68
N ASP A 129 -20.51 5.52 -3.32
CA ASP A 129 -20.09 5.94 -4.66
C ASP A 129 -18.90 6.92 -4.62
N LEU A 130 -18.62 7.48 -3.43
CA LEU A 130 -17.63 8.53 -3.14
C LEU A 130 -17.15 8.40 -1.69
N VAL A 131 -15.85 8.63 -1.46
CA VAL A 131 -15.31 8.90 -0.11
C VAL A 131 -14.90 10.37 0.01
N VAL A 132 -15.22 11.01 1.12
CA VAL A 132 -14.59 12.28 1.54
C VAL A 132 -13.61 11.94 2.65
N HIS A 133 -12.32 12.13 2.39
CA HIS A 133 -11.24 11.81 3.30
C HIS A 133 -10.69 13.10 3.92
N TYR A 134 -10.89 13.25 5.23
CA TYR A 134 -10.43 14.40 6.00
C TYR A 134 -9.05 14.13 6.61
N GLY A 135 -8.23 15.17 6.80
CA GLY A 135 -6.97 15.10 7.54
C GLY A 135 -5.72 14.96 6.68
N HIS A 136 -4.66 14.41 7.26
CA HIS A 136 -3.42 14.07 6.55
C HIS A 136 -3.67 12.92 5.59
N ALA A 137 -3.10 12.94 4.37
CA ALA A 137 -3.34 11.92 3.36
C ALA A 137 -2.08 11.57 2.58
N CYS A 138 -1.83 10.27 2.41
CA CYS A 138 -0.71 9.76 1.62
C CYS A 138 -0.93 9.82 0.11
N LEU A 139 -2.17 10.12 -0.32
CA LEU A 139 -2.59 10.27 -1.73
C LEU A 139 -2.22 9.07 -2.62
N SER A 140 -2.13 7.88 -2.02
CA SER A 140 -1.99 6.62 -2.76
C SER A 140 -3.16 6.45 -3.70
N ALA A 141 -2.90 5.90 -4.90
CA ALA A 141 -3.94 5.68 -5.89
C ALA A 141 -5.03 4.74 -5.35
N THR A 142 -6.30 5.17 -5.43
CA THR A 142 -7.43 4.30 -5.07
C THR A 142 -7.66 3.24 -6.13
N ALA A 143 -8.17 2.09 -5.71
CA ALA A 143 -8.57 1.02 -6.61
C ALA A 143 -9.81 1.45 -7.41
N ARG A 144 -10.94 1.73 -6.75
CA ARG A 144 -12.25 1.89 -7.38
C ARG A 144 -12.90 3.24 -7.12
N LEU A 145 -12.95 3.68 -5.86
CA LEU A 145 -13.76 4.84 -5.48
C LEU A 145 -13.09 6.18 -5.83
N PRO A 146 -13.86 7.17 -6.33
CA PRO A 146 -13.42 8.56 -6.33
C PRO A 146 -13.34 9.08 -4.88
N VAL A 147 -12.42 10.00 -4.65
CA VAL A 147 -12.12 10.57 -3.32
C VAL A 147 -12.01 12.08 -3.38
N ILE A 148 -12.70 12.77 -2.47
CA ILE A 148 -12.44 14.18 -2.19
C ILE A 148 -11.56 14.25 -0.94
N TYR A 149 -10.34 14.76 -1.10
CA TYR A 149 -9.46 15.07 0.02
C TYR A 149 -9.76 16.46 0.60
N VAL A 150 -9.72 16.56 1.92
CA VAL A 150 -9.86 17.80 2.69
C VAL A 150 -8.77 17.82 3.76
N PHE A 151 -7.69 18.55 3.49
CA PHE A 151 -6.51 18.56 4.36
C PHE A 151 -6.70 19.36 5.64
N THR A 152 -6.02 18.95 6.71
CA THR A 152 -5.86 19.73 7.94
C THR A 152 -5.20 21.08 7.65
N LYS A 153 -5.66 22.15 8.30
CA LYS A 153 -5.13 23.52 8.12
C LYS A 153 -4.31 23.97 9.33
N GLN A 154 -3.06 23.51 9.37
CA GLN A 154 -2.14 23.84 10.46
C GLN A 154 -1.76 25.33 10.44
N PRO A 155 -1.59 25.98 11.61
CA PRO A 155 -1.14 27.37 11.64
C PRO A 155 0.29 27.50 11.08
N LEU A 156 0.57 28.67 10.51
CA LEU A 156 1.90 29.17 10.22
C LEU A 156 1.95 30.58 10.84
N ALA A 157 2.89 30.81 11.76
CA ALA A 157 2.90 32.03 12.57
C ALA A 157 3.31 33.27 11.76
N ASP A 158 4.33 33.14 10.91
CA ASP A 158 4.81 34.21 10.04
C ASP A 158 5.35 33.61 8.72
N VAL A 159 4.72 33.97 7.61
CA VAL A 159 5.10 33.56 6.24
C VAL A 159 6.45 34.17 5.83
N GLN A 160 6.73 35.41 6.24
CA GLN A 160 7.95 36.13 5.86
C GLN A 160 9.15 35.62 6.66
N ALA A 161 8.99 35.33 7.95
CA ALA A 161 10.04 34.69 8.74
C ALA A 161 10.41 33.30 8.19
N ALA A 162 9.42 32.49 7.80
CA ALA A 162 9.64 31.19 7.17
C ALA A 162 10.41 31.31 5.85
N ALA A 163 9.96 32.22 4.97
CA ALA A 163 10.62 32.51 3.70
C ALA A 163 12.07 33.01 3.86
N ALA A 164 12.31 33.94 4.79
CA ALA A 164 13.64 34.47 5.08
C ALA A 164 14.58 33.40 5.65
N SER A 165 14.09 32.56 6.56
CA SER A 165 14.83 31.43 7.13
C SER A 165 15.24 30.42 6.04
N LEU A 166 14.30 30.01 5.18
CA LEU A 166 14.59 29.12 4.04
C LEU A 166 15.59 29.73 3.05
N ALA A 167 15.44 31.02 2.72
CA ALA A 167 16.34 31.71 1.79
C ALA A 167 17.76 31.89 2.35
N GLN A 168 17.89 32.18 3.66
CA GLN A 168 19.19 32.32 4.33
C GLN A 168 19.94 30.98 4.34
N GLU A 169 19.28 29.89 4.69
CA GLU A 169 19.85 28.54 4.71
C GLU A 169 20.24 28.08 3.30
N ALA A 170 19.39 28.35 2.30
CA ALA A 170 19.70 28.06 0.90
C ALA A 170 20.95 28.82 0.44
N LYS A 171 21.09 30.10 0.80
CA LYS A 171 22.30 30.87 0.51
C LYS A 171 23.54 30.26 1.17
N GLN A 172 23.46 29.90 2.46
CA GLN A 172 24.59 29.39 3.22
C GLN A 172 25.03 27.98 2.78
N HIS A 173 24.08 27.07 2.57
CA HIS A 173 24.36 25.63 2.43
C HIS A 173 24.14 25.05 1.03
N ILE A 174 23.41 25.75 0.14
CA ILE A 174 23.28 25.36 -1.27
C ILE A 174 24.22 26.19 -2.14
N CYS A 175 24.28 27.51 -1.95
CA CYS A 175 25.04 28.42 -2.81
C CYS A 175 26.45 28.74 -2.29
N GLY A 176 26.74 28.49 -1.00
CA GLY A 176 27.98 28.89 -0.33
C GLY A 176 29.08 27.82 -0.20
N GLY A 177 28.90 26.64 -0.80
CA GLY A 177 29.85 25.51 -0.66
C GLY A 177 30.53 25.09 -1.96
N ASP A 178 31.60 24.29 -1.85
CA ASP A 178 32.48 23.82 -2.95
C ASP A 178 31.80 22.99 -4.06
N GLN A 179 30.48 22.81 -4.01
CA GLN A 179 29.65 22.09 -4.99
C GLN A 179 28.36 22.87 -5.33
N ALA A 180 28.42 24.21 -5.30
CA ALA A 180 27.30 25.06 -5.69
C ALA A 180 26.97 24.92 -7.20
N ASP A 181 27.98 24.76 -8.04
CA ASP A 181 27.87 24.76 -9.52
C ASP A 181 27.03 23.59 -10.11
N ASP A 182 26.81 22.52 -9.35
CA ASP A 182 26.02 21.36 -9.79
C ASP A 182 24.49 21.60 -9.71
N ILE A 183 24.04 22.61 -8.97
CA ILE A 183 22.62 22.86 -8.68
C ILE A 183 22.07 23.95 -9.61
N LYS A 184 21.01 23.61 -10.33
CA LYS A 184 20.37 24.47 -11.35
C LYS A 184 18.99 24.99 -10.96
N ALA A 185 18.37 24.44 -9.91
CA ALA A 185 17.04 24.82 -9.48
C ALA A 185 16.80 24.54 -8.00
N LEU A 186 15.87 25.29 -7.40
CA LEU A 186 15.35 25.08 -6.06
C LEU A 186 13.91 24.57 -6.14
N VAL A 187 13.56 23.60 -5.32
CA VAL A 187 12.23 22.96 -5.30
C VAL A 187 11.58 23.13 -3.93
N LEU A 188 10.51 23.92 -3.85
CA LEU A 188 9.67 24.01 -2.67
C LEU A 188 8.66 22.86 -2.62
N THR A 189 8.73 22.08 -1.57
CA THR A 189 7.81 21.00 -1.20
C THR A 189 7.37 21.19 0.25
N TYR A 190 6.31 20.51 0.68
CA TYR A 190 5.57 20.88 1.89
C TYR A 190 4.70 19.73 2.39
N ASP A 191 4.50 19.56 3.69
CA ASP A 191 3.48 18.63 4.20
C ASP A 191 2.07 19.11 3.82
N VAL A 192 1.15 18.19 3.47
CA VAL A 192 -0.20 18.53 2.97
C VAL A 192 -0.99 19.42 3.94
N SER A 193 -0.62 19.38 5.22
CA SER A 193 -1.18 20.21 6.30
C SER A 193 -0.98 21.74 6.12
N TRP A 194 -0.06 22.16 5.24
CA TRP A 194 0.20 23.57 4.89
C TRP A 194 -0.14 23.92 3.44
N ASP A 195 -0.84 23.04 2.70
CA ASP A 195 -1.26 23.29 1.30
C ASP A 195 -2.02 24.63 1.14
N HIS A 196 -2.83 24.98 2.14
CA HIS A 196 -3.61 26.22 2.17
C HIS A 196 -2.80 27.53 2.29
N VAL A 197 -1.51 27.48 2.63
CA VAL A 197 -0.61 28.67 2.71
C VAL A 197 0.62 28.55 1.81
N VAL A 198 0.81 27.44 1.08
CA VAL A 198 2.05 27.20 0.34
C VAL A 198 2.30 28.23 -0.78
N GLU A 199 1.24 28.77 -1.39
CA GLU A 199 1.39 29.78 -2.45
C GLU A 199 1.97 31.08 -1.88
N ASP A 200 1.48 31.55 -0.73
CA ASP A 200 2.03 32.74 -0.05
C ASP A 200 3.49 32.53 0.36
N VAL A 201 3.81 31.33 0.90
CA VAL A 201 5.19 30.94 1.25
C VAL A 201 6.08 30.86 0.00
N PHE A 202 5.57 30.37 -1.13
CA PHE A 202 6.32 30.28 -2.39
C PHE A 202 6.67 31.68 -2.92
N GLN A 203 5.71 32.60 -2.97
CA GLN A 203 5.94 33.97 -3.42
C GLN A 203 6.90 34.71 -2.48
N ALA A 204 6.72 34.59 -1.16
CA ALA A 204 7.61 35.18 -0.17
C ALA A 204 9.04 34.60 -0.24
N THR A 205 9.18 33.28 -0.42
CA THR A 205 10.50 32.63 -0.56
C THR A 205 11.18 33.05 -1.85
N GLN A 206 10.44 33.19 -2.96
CA GLN A 206 10.99 33.72 -4.21
C GLN A 206 11.51 35.15 -4.06
N GLN A 207 10.81 36.01 -3.30
CA GLN A 207 11.28 37.36 -2.98
C GLN A 207 12.52 37.32 -2.07
N ALA A 208 12.48 36.57 -0.97
CA ALA A 208 13.58 36.46 -0.02
C ALA A 208 14.86 35.91 -0.65
N LEU A 209 14.77 34.96 -1.60
CA LEU A 209 15.91 34.46 -2.36
C LEU A 209 16.54 35.54 -3.25
N ARG A 210 15.73 36.39 -3.90
CA ARG A 210 16.24 37.53 -4.70
C ARG A 210 16.93 38.57 -3.82
N GLU A 211 16.35 38.90 -2.67
CA GLU A 211 16.94 39.82 -1.68
C GLU A 211 18.23 39.26 -1.07
N ALA A 212 18.30 37.94 -0.87
CA ALA A 212 19.51 37.24 -0.47
C ALA A 212 20.57 37.17 -1.59
N GLY A 213 20.23 37.44 -2.85
CA GLY A 213 21.13 37.37 -4.00
C GLY A 213 21.35 35.96 -4.55
N VAL A 214 20.35 35.08 -4.45
CA VAL A 214 20.36 33.73 -5.01
C VAL A 214 19.63 33.71 -6.35
N ASP A 215 20.37 33.62 -7.45
CA ASP A 215 19.85 33.62 -8.82
C ASP A 215 19.53 32.19 -9.34
N LEU A 216 18.77 31.43 -8.56
CA LEU A 216 18.29 30.09 -8.92
C LEU A 216 16.77 30.09 -9.14
N PRO A 217 16.25 29.41 -10.18
CA PRO A 217 14.82 29.28 -10.39
C PRO A 217 14.18 28.45 -9.26
N LEU A 218 13.20 29.03 -8.57
CA LEU A 218 12.37 28.36 -7.58
C LEU A 218 11.11 27.79 -8.24
N VAL A 219 10.87 26.49 -8.07
CA VAL A 219 9.68 25.75 -8.53
C VAL A 219 8.97 25.14 -7.34
N ARG A 220 7.63 25.03 -7.35
CA ARG A 220 6.89 24.29 -6.31
C ARG A 220 6.39 22.94 -6.78
N THR A 221 6.29 22.00 -5.85
CA THR A 221 5.50 20.77 -6.06
C THR A 221 4.01 21.09 -6.03
N HIS A 222 3.21 20.28 -6.72
CA HIS A 222 1.76 20.31 -6.65
C HIS A 222 1.25 18.95 -6.17
N VAL A 223 0.32 18.96 -5.23
CA VAL A 223 -0.44 17.78 -4.82
C VAL A 223 -1.40 17.39 -5.95
N ASP A 224 -1.31 16.15 -6.44
CA ASP A 224 -2.18 15.70 -7.52
C ASP A 224 -3.43 14.99 -6.99
N LEU A 225 -4.55 15.73 -6.99
CA LEU A 225 -5.86 15.23 -6.58
C LEU A 225 -6.61 14.52 -7.72
N ARG A 226 -6.18 14.71 -8.98
CA ARG A 226 -6.95 14.28 -10.18
C ARG A 226 -7.03 12.77 -10.29
N ARG A 227 -5.90 12.10 -10.03
CA ARG A 227 -5.73 10.65 -10.04
C ARG A 227 -6.80 9.87 -9.26
N ASN A 228 -7.24 10.45 -8.14
CA ASN A 228 -8.21 9.82 -7.24
C ASN A 228 -9.62 10.44 -7.33
N TYR A 229 -9.83 11.48 -8.14
CA TYR A 229 -11.14 12.10 -8.31
C TYR A 229 -11.55 12.17 -9.79
N ASP A 230 -10.95 13.08 -10.55
CA ASP A 230 -11.33 13.34 -11.95
C ASP A 230 -11.13 12.12 -12.85
N ASP A 231 -10.02 11.39 -12.70
CA ASP A 231 -9.71 10.19 -13.51
C ASP A 231 -10.68 9.01 -13.22
N LYS A 232 -11.38 9.04 -12.09
CA LYS A 232 -12.38 8.03 -11.68
C LYS A 232 -13.81 8.40 -12.13
N LEU A 233 -14.04 9.61 -12.63
CA LEU A 233 -15.33 10.10 -13.11
C LEU A 233 -15.54 9.83 -14.60
N VAL A 234 -16.34 8.82 -14.93
CA VAL A 234 -16.67 8.48 -16.31
C VAL A 234 -17.91 9.28 -16.73
N ASN A 235 -17.77 10.19 -17.71
CA ASN A 235 -18.87 11.04 -18.22
C ASN A 235 -19.63 11.82 -17.14
N GLY A 236 -18.96 12.22 -16.04
CA GLY A 236 -19.57 12.91 -14.91
C GLY A 236 -20.41 12.01 -13.99
N LYS A 237 -20.21 10.69 -14.03
CA LYS A 237 -20.79 9.71 -13.11
C LYS A 237 -19.68 8.84 -12.50
N SER A 238 -19.91 8.32 -11.29
CA SER A 238 -19.01 7.38 -10.64
C SER A 238 -19.00 6.04 -11.37
N SER A 239 -17.81 5.54 -11.74
CA SER A 239 -17.62 4.19 -12.28
C SER A 239 -17.99 3.05 -11.31
N ALA A 240 -18.23 3.38 -10.03
CA ALA A 240 -18.56 2.45 -8.96
C ALA A 240 -19.91 1.72 -9.12
N SER A 241 -20.80 2.15 -10.03
CA SER A 241 -22.15 1.59 -10.19
C SER A 241 -22.28 0.48 -11.24
N ASP A 242 -21.25 0.23 -12.06
CA ASP A 242 -21.29 -0.81 -13.09
C ASP A 242 -20.57 -2.08 -12.62
N ALA A 243 -21.30 -3.21 -12.66
CA ALA A 243 -20.70 -4.54 -12.63
C ALA A 243 -19.69 -4.68 -13.79
N PRO A 244 -18.63 -5.52 -13.68
CA PRO A 244 -17.55 -5.52 -14.65
C PRO A 244 -18.07 -5.77 -16.07
N ALA A 245 -18.07 -4.71 -16.87
CA ALA A 245 -18.45 -4.78 -18.27
C ALA A 245 -17.44 -5.69 -18.98
N GLN A 246 -17.90 -6.87 -19.41
CA GLN A 246 -17.12 -7.71 -20.30
C GLN A 246 -16.71 -6.87 -21.50
N ALA A 247 -15.40 -6.69 -21.70
CA ALA A 247 -14.88 -5.98 -22.85
C ALA A 247 -15.19 -6.80 -24.11
N GLY A 248 -16.33 -6.48 -24.73
CA GLY A 248 -16.77 -7.06 -26.00
C GLY A 248 -15.70 -6.78 -27.05
N CYS A 249 -14.90 -7.81 -27.35
CA CYS A 249 -13.73 -7.69 -28.19
C CYS A 249 -14.13 -7.46 -29.66
N CYS A 250 -14.28 -6.21 -30.05
CA CYS A 250 -14.45 -5.80 -31.45
C CYS A 250 -13.09 -5.82 -32.16
N GLY A 251 -12.53 -7.02 -32.33
CA GLY A 251 -11.22 -7.23 -32.95
C GLY A 251 -11.19 -6.72 -34.39
N ALA A 252 -10.40 -5.69 -34.65
CA ALA A 252 -10.08 -5.23 -36.00
C ALA A 252 -8.83 -5.96 -36.50
N THR A 253 -9.01 -7.04 -37.26
CA THR A 253 -7.99 -7.59 -38.15
C THR A 253 -8.60 -7.77 -39.54
N GLY A 254 -8.02 -7.08 -40.51
CA GLY A 254 -8.33 -7.34 -41.91
C GLY A 254 -7.24 -8.20 -42.52
N GLU A 255 -7.62 -9.31 -43.16
CA GLU A 255 -7.08 -9.69 -44.46
C GLU A 255 -7.89 -10.81 -45.13
N SER A 256 -8.10 -10.66 -46.43
CA SER A 256 -8.38 -11.68 -47.46
C SER A 256 -9.17 -12.95 -47.10
N CYS A 257 -10.42 -13.03 -47.57
CA CYS A 257 -10.85 -14.17 -48.39
C CYS A 257 -12.14 -13.88 -49.19
N CYS A 258 -12.02 -13.66 -50.50
CA CYS A 258 -13.14 -13.76 -51.43
C CYS A 258 -13.23 -15.19 -51.98
N SER A 259 -14.30 -15.94 -51.69
CA SER A 259 -14.68 -17.12 -52.47
C SER A 259 -16.11 -17.60 -52.22
N LYS A 260 -16.92 -17.54 -53.29
CA LYS A 260 -18.11 -18.35 -53.61
C LYS A 260 -19.38 -18.18 -52.75
N ALA A 261 -20.46 -17.80 -53.43
CA ALA A 261 -21.84 -17.96 -53.00
C ALA A 261 -22.40 -19.33 -53.44
N GLU A 262 -23.44 -19.81 -52.75
CA GLU A 262 -24.71 -20.40 -53.24
C GLU A 262 -25.56 -20.87 -52.01
N PRO A 263 -26.89 -21.06 -52.11
CA PRO A 263 -27.82 -20.63 -51.04
C PRO A 263 -28.55 -21.74 -50.24
N GLY A 264 -29.20 -21.35 -49.13
CA GLY A 264 -30.11 -22.22 -48.36
C GLY A 264 -30.99 -21.52 -47.30
N SER A 265 -32.24 -21.22 -47.67
CA SER A 265 -33.46 -21.13 -46.81
C SER A 265 -33.50 -20.29 -45.50
N SER A 266 -34.36 -19.25 -45.54
CA SER A 266 -35.47 -18.91 -44.59
C SER A 266 -35.18 -18.53 -43.11
N SER A 267 -35.84 -17.55 -42.49
CA SER A 267 -36.94 -16.64 -42.94
C SER A 267 -37.14 -15.40 -42.04
N CYS A 268 -37.79 -14.38 -42.62
CA CYS A 268 -38.65 -13.37 -41.96
C CYS A 268 -38.06 -12.36 -40.95
N CYS A 269 -37.74 -11.17 -41.48
CA CYS A 269 -37.81 -9.91 -40.74
C CYS A 269 -39.17 -9.22 -40.97
N ASN A 270 -39.72 -8.56 -39.94
CA ASN A 270 -40.74 -7.49 -40.02
C ASN A 270 -40.29 -6.38 -39.05
N GLY A 271 -40.22 -5.09 -39.38
CA GLY A 271 -40.38 -4.45 -40.69
C GLY A 271 -40.49 -2.92 -40.55
N GLY A 272 -39.62 -2.17 -41.25
CA GLY A 272 -39.74 -0.71 -41.44
C GLY A 272 -39.18 0.18 -40.31
N ALA A 273 -38.55 1.32 -40.58
CA ALA A 273 -38.05 1.84 -41.86
C ALA A 273 -36.90 2.82 -41.61
N CYS A 274 -35.93 2.88 -42.52
CA CYS A 274 -34.86 3.88 -42.51
C CYS A 274 -34.67 4.46 -43.91
N SER A 275 -34.52 5.77 -44.00
CA SER A 275 -34.32 6.51 -45.25
C SER A 275 -33.14 7.47 -45.10
N SER A 276 -32.11 7.26 -45.92
CA SER A 276 -31.20 8.26 -46.55
C SER A 276 -30.84 9.54 -45.75
N SER A 277 -29.57 9.94 -45.63
CA SER A 277 -28.63 10.03 -46.76
C SER A 277 -27.16 10.26 -46.35
N SER A 278 -26.25 9.97 -47.29
CA SER A 278 -24.94 10.61 -47.58
C SER A 278 -24.54 11.90 -46.82
N SER A 279 -23.26 12.21 -46.58
CA SER A 279 -21.99 11.61 -47.06
C SER A 279 -20.80 12.14 -46.25
N CYS A 280 -19.68 11.39 -46.27
CA CYS A 280 -18.39 11.84 -45.74
C CYS A 280 -17.78 12.98 -46.58
N GLY A 281 -17.13 13.95 -45.92
CA GLY A 281 -16.36 15.01 -46.58
C GLY A 281 -15.30 15.60 -45.65
N LYS A 282 -14.02 15.28 -45.88
CA LYS A 282 -12.87 15.99 -45.29
C LYS A 282 -12.69 17.32 -46.01
N ALA A 283 -12.34 18.40 -45.29
CA ALA A 283 -10.95 18.93 -45.28
C ALA A 283 -10.84 20.41 -44.84
N THR A 284 -9.72 20.68 -44.16
CA THR A 284 -8.93 21.94 -44.17
C THR A 284 -9.46 23.26 -43.61
N SER A 285 -8.52 23.99 -43.02
CA SER A 285 -8.60 25.30 -42.39
C SER A 285 -8.47 26.48 -43.36
N THR A 286 -9.17 27.58 -43.09
CA THR A 286 -8.81 28.95 -43.50
C THR A 286 -9.19 29.95 -42.41
N ALA A 287 -8.52 31.10 -42.36
CA ALA A 287 -8.47 31.98 -41.19
C ALA A 287 -9.22 33.33 -41.34
N ALA A 288 -9.40 33.97 -40.18
CA ALA A 288 -9.47 35.43 -39.94
C ALA A 288 -10.73 36.24 -40.32
N ALA A 289 -11.37 36.84 -39.30
CA ALA A 289 -12.01 38.16 -39.35
C ALA A 289 -12.06 38.81 -37.95
N SER A 290 -11.96 40.14 -37.89
CA SER A 290 -11.92 40.99 -36.67
C SER A 290 -12.91 42.16 -36.82
N THR A 291 -13.36 42.91 -35.82
CA THR A 291 -13.06 43.09 -34.37
C THR A 291 -14.41 43.54 -33.70
N PRO A 292 -14.57 44.22 -32.52
CA PRO A 292 -13.66 44.64 -31.43
C PRO A 292 -14.11 44.16 -30.02
N ALA A 293 -13.35 44.56 -28.98
CA ALA A 293 -13.52 44.14 -27.58
C ALA A 293 -14.01 45.28 -26.65
N LEU A 294 -14.50 44.93 -25.45
CA LEU A 294 -14.45 45.66 -24.16
C LEU A 294 -14.97 44.69 -23.03
N PRO A 295 -14.69 44.90 -21.73
CA PRO A 295 -13.84 43.95 -21.01
C PRO A 295 -14.49 43.25 -19.80
N SER A 296 -14.00 42.05 -19.47
CA SER A 296 -14.18 41.45 -18.15
C SER A 296 -12.90 40.75 -17.68
N THR A 297 -12.52 41.10 -16.45
CA THR A 297 -11.35 40.71 -15.67
C THR A 297 -11.08 39.20 -15.59
N ALA A 298 -9.79 38.85 -15.72
CA ALA A 298 -9.10 37.67 -15.16
C ALA A 298 -9.75 36.27 -15.34
N ALA A 299 -9.19 35.49 -16.27
CA ALA A 299 -9.24 34.03 -16.26
C ALA A 299 -7.83 33.47 -16.56
N PRO A 300 -7.33 32.47 -15.81
CA PRO A 300 -6.06 31.80 -16.12
C PRO A 300 -6.29 30.79 -17.26
N ILE A 301 -5.54 30.94 -18.36
CA ILE A 301 -5.51 29.94 -19.44
C ILE A 301 -4.05 29.70 -19.81
N ASN A 302 -3.42 28.67 -19.21
CA ASN A 302 -2.16 28.11 -19.72
C ASN A 302 -1.83 26.67 -19.25
N ASP A 303 -2.81 25.89 -18.78
CA ASP A 303 -2.55 24.60 -18.10
C ASP A 303 -2.01 23.47 -19.01
N LEU A 304 -2.62 23.23 -20.17
CA LEU A 304 -2.38 22.02 -21.00
C LEU A 304 -0.91 21.80 -21.43
N ALA A 305 -0.09 22.86 -21.48
CA ALA A 305 1.34 22.77 -21.78
C ALA A 305 2.18 22.50 -20.53
N SER A 306 1.78 23.03 -19.37
CA SER A 306 2.42 22.77 -18.07
C SER A 306 2.18 21.32 -17.62
N GLU A 307 0.96 20.81 -17.83
CA GLU A 307 0.56 19.45 -17.47
C GLU A 307 1.43 18.38 -18.15
N ARG A 308 1.66 18.49 -19.46
CA ARG A 308 2.50 17.55 -20.22
C ARG A 308 3.99 17.61 -19.86
N ALA A 309 4.43 18.67 -19.19
CA ALA A 309 5.80 18.84 -18.72
C ALA A 309 5.99 18.44 -17.24
N SER A 310 4.90 18.11 -16.54
CA SER A 310 4.96 17.73 -15.13
C SER A 310 5.49 16.30 -14.95
N GLN A 311 6.41 16.12 -14.01
CA GLN A 311 7.02 14.84 -13.64
C GLN A 311 6.57 14.42 -12.24
N PRO A 312 6.36 13.12 -11.97
CA PRO A 312 5.95 12.65 -10.65
C PRO A 312 7.12 12.65 -9.66
N LEU A 313 6.95 13.34 -8.53
CA LEU A 313 7.86 13.29 -7.38
C LEU A 313 7.25 12.36 -6.32
N GLY A 314 7.64 11.08 -6.38
CA GLY A 314 6.99 10.03 -5.59
C GLY A 314 5.59 9.69 -6.14
N PRO A 315 4.69 9.18 -5.29
CA PRO A 315 3.37 8.69 -5.70
C PRO A 315 2.25 9.76 -5.65
N SER A 316 2.48 10.88 -4.97
CA SER A 316 1.46 11.84 -4.52
C SER A 316 1.63 13.27 -5.06
N ARG A 317 2.76 13.58 -5.69
CA ARG A 317 3.12 14.94 -6.10
C ARG A 317 3.61 14.99 -7.54
N THR A 318 3.33 16.11 -8.19
CA THR A 318 3.86 16.45 -9.51
C THR A 318 4.70 17.73 -9.44
N ILE A 319 5.64 17.87 -10.36
CA ILE A 319 6.50 19.04 -10.48
C ILE A 319 6.90 19.31 -11.92
N THR A 320 6.81 20.57 -12.35
CA THR A 320 7.23 21.01 -13.68
C THR A 320 8.63 21.61 -13.60
N LEU A 321 9.65 20.79 -13.83
CA LEU A 321 11.06 21.20 -13.74
C LEU A 321 11.45 22.16 -14.89
N PRO A 322 12.44 23.05 -14.69
CA PRO A 322 12.98 23.89 -15.76
C PRO A 322 13.61 23.04 -16.88
N PRO A 323 13.61 23.52 -18.15
CA PRO A 323 14.14 22.76 -19.27
C PRO A 323 15.62 22.41 -19.08
N ASN A 324 15.99 21.18 -19.43
CA ASN A 324 17.35 20.62 -19.28
C ASN A 324 17.87 20.48 -17.83
N THR A 325 16.97 20.39 -16.85
CA THR A 325 17.30 20.03 -15.45
C THR A 325 16.80 18.62 -15.12
N THR A 326 17.45 17.97 -14.15
CA THR A 326 17.03 16.66 -13.61
C THR A 326 16.94 16.75 -12.10
N PHE A 327 16.19 15.84 -11.45
CA PHE A 327 15.99 15.81 -10.00
C PHE A 327 17.28 15.83 -9.17
N ALA A 328 18.40 15.31 -9.71
CA ALA A 328 19.71 15.30 -9.06
C ALA A 328 20.46 16.65 -9.13
N GLN A 329 20.04 17.55 -10.02
CA GLN A 329 20.56 18.93 -10.16
C GLN A 329 19.64 19.94 -9.46
N CYS A 330 18.77 19.48 -8.56
CA CYS A 330 17.85 20.29 -7.78
C CYS A 330 18.17 20.14 -6.29
N ALA A 331 18.03 21.24 -5.55
CA ALA A 331 17.97 21.19 -4.08
C ALA A 331 16.56 21.52 -3.60
N TYR A 332 16.19 21.00 -2.43
CA TYR A 332 14.82 20.95 -1.97
C TYR A 332 14.65 21.76 -0.68
N LEU A 333 13.58 22.54 -0.63
CA LEU A 333 13.11 23.28 0.54
C LEU A 333 11.81 22.60 0.99
N TYR A 334 11.73 22.18 2.24
CA TYR A 334 10.56 21.49 2.80
C TYR A 334 9.88 22.33 3.89
N LEU A 335 8.59 22.58 3.72
CA LEU A 335 7.75 23.23 4.74
C LEU A 335 6.99 22.17 5.56
N GLY A 336 7.38 21.98 6.81
CA GLY A 336 6.71 21.06 7.74
C GLY A 336 7.65 20.50 8.82
N PRO A 337 7.10 19.94 9.90
CA PRO A 337 7.86 19.27 10.95
C PRO A 337 8.40 17.92 10.47
N GLU A 338 9.13 17.23 11.35
CA GLU A 338 9.58 15.86 11.14
C GLU A 338 8.39 14.90 11.03
N SER A 339 8.11 14.44 9.80
CA SER A 339 6.98 13.55 9.50
C SER A 339 7.39 12.36 8.62
N LEU A 340 6.47 11.40 8.47
CA LEU A 340 6.63 10.29 7.52
C LEU A 340 6.74 10.81 6.07
N SER A 341 6.04 11.89 5.74
CA SER A 341 6.12 12.61 4.46
C SER A 341 7.56 13.05 4.16
N LEU A 342 8.23 13.70 5.13
CA LEU A 342 9.63 14.12 5.02
C LEU A 342 10.59 12.93 4.92
N THR A 343 10.37 11.90 5.74
CA THR A 343 11.21 10.69 5.74
C THR A 343 11.15 9.95 4.39
N ASN A 344 9.94 9.79 3.83
CA ASN A 344 9.71 9.21 2.51
C ASN A 344 10.38 10.03 1.40
N LEU A 345 10.22 11.36 1.43
CA LEU A 345 10.85 12.28 0.49
C LEU A 345 12.39 12.15 0.51
N LEU A 346 13.00 12.15 1.69
CA LEU A 346 14.45 11.99 1.86
C LEU A 346 14.99 10.65 1.32
N LEU A 347 14.24 9.56 1.52
CA LEU A 347 14.60 8.23 1.01
C LEU A 347 14.41 8.13 -0.52
N THR A 348 13.39 8.78 -1.07
CA THR A 348 13.09 8.84 -2.51
C THR A 348 14.12 9.69 -3.26
N LEU A 349 14.54 10.83 -2.69
CA LEU A 349 15.56 11.71 -3.26
C LEU A 349 16.99 11.19 -3.07
N GLY A 350 17.23 10.35 -2.05
CA GLY A 350 18.53 9.76 -1.75
C GLY A 350 19.51 10.70 -1.05
N ALA A 351 20.52 10.12 -0.41
CA ALA A 351 21.43 10.81 0.51
C ALA A 351 22.38 11.86 -0.12
N SER A 352 22.45 11.94 -1.45
CA SER A 352 23.24 12.95 -2.19
C SER A 352 22.48 14.27 -2.41
N THR A 353 21.16 14.26 -2.23
CA THR A 353 20.30 15.42 -2.52
C THR A 353 20.28 16.39 -1.33
N ARG A 354 20.57 17.67 -1.57
CA ARG A 354 20.50 18.71 -0.54
C ARG A 354 19.04 19.05 -0.23
N LEU A 355 18.62 18.85 1.02
CA LEU A 355 17.30 19.21 1.52
C LEU A 355 17.41 20.03 2.81
N ILE A 356 16.69 21.16 2.84
CA ILE A 356 16.53 22.02 4.00
C ILE A 356 15.05 21.93 4.41
N SER A 357 14.77 21.64 5.68
CA SER A 357 13.41 21.63 6.23
C SER A 357 13.22 22.84 7.16
N TYR A 358 12.05 23.46 7.12
CA TYR A 358 11.60 24.48 8.06
C TYR A 358 10.37 23.95 8.79
N ASP A 359 10.46 23.84 10.11
CA ASP A 359 9.35 23.43 10.97
C ASP A 359 8.51 24.68 11.35
N PRO A 360 7.23 24.77 10.90
CA PRO A 360 6.35 25.90 11.18
C PRO A 360 5.98 26.07 12.65
N LEU A 361 6.13 25.03 13.47
CA LEU A 361 5.68 24.99 14.87
C LEU A 361 6.76 25.51 15.81
N THR A 362 8.02 25.14 15.56
CA THR A 362 9.19 25.65 16.28
C THR A 362 9.78 26.91 15.63
N SER A 363 9.38 27.22 14.39
CA SER A 363 9.94 28.30 13.56
C SER A 363 11.45 28.14 13.28
N THR A 364 11.94 26.90 13.21
CA THR A 364 13.36 26.59 12.99
C THR A 364 13.62 25.90 11.65
N SER A 365 14.61 26.39 10.91
CA SER A 365 15.22 25.66 9.79
C SER A 365 16.27 24.64 10.25
N ARG A 366 16.45 23.57 9.47
CA ARG A 366 17.49 22.55 9.66
C ARG A 366 17.86 21.87 8.33
N ILE A 367 19.07 21.32 8.26
CA ILE A 367 19.59 20.60 7.08
C ILE A 367 19.44 19.09 7.30
N GLU A 368 18.80 18.41 6.35
CA GLU A 368 18.48 16.98 6.47
C GLU A 368 19.57 16.10 5.83
N THR A 369 20.57 15.69 6.63
CA THR A 369 21.67 14.82 6.15
C THR A 369 22.08 13.69 7.11
N GLY A 370 21.95 13.88 8.44
CA GLY A 370 22.47 12.92 9.43
C GLY A 370 21.51 11.78 9.81
N THR A 371 20.21 12.05 9.87
CA THR A 371 19.16 11.12 10.30
C THR A 371 18.93 9.99 9.28
N THR A 372 18.95 10.35 7.99
CA THR A 372 18.73 9.46 6.84
C THR A 372 19.77 8.35 6.78
N ASN A 373 21.06 8.66 6.89
CA ASN A 373 22.14 7.67 6.86
C ASN A 373 22.01 6.63 7.98
N ARG A 374 21.64 7.05 9.19
CA ARG A 374 21.37 6.13 10.31
C ARG A 374 20.18 5.22 10.03
N LEU A 375 19.11 5.74 9.42
CA LEU A 375 17.95 4.96 9.00
C LEU A 375 18.33 3.95 7.90
N LEU A 376 19.01 4.39 6.84
CA LEU A 376 19.49 3.54 5.74
C LEU A 376 20.36 2.38 6.25
N MET A 377 21.26 2.62 7.22
CA MET A 377 22.08 1.56 7.81
C MET A 377 21.27 0.54 8.62
N LYS A 378 20.24 0.98 9.36
CA LYS A 378 19.30 0.05 10.02
C LYS A 378 18.51 -0.77 9.00
N ARG A 379 18.02 -0.13 7.92
CA ARG A 379 17.29 -0.80 6.83
C ARG A 379 18.18 -1.83 6.13
N TYR A 380 19.45 -1.49 5.86
CA TYR A 380 20.45 -2.40 5.31
C TYR A 380 20.64 -3.65 6.19
N ALA A 381 20.74 -3.50 7.52
CA ALA A 381 20.79 -4.63 8.44
C ALA A 381 19.52 -5.50 8.40
N SER A 382 18.35 -4.91 8.15
CA SER A 382 17.09 -5.66 7.95
C SER A 382 17.03 -6.39 6.60
N VAL A 383 17.59 -5.81 5.53
CA VAL A 383 17.75 -6.47 4.21
C VAL A 383 18.66 -7.69 4.33
N LEU A 384 19.79 -7.57 5.04
CA LEU A 384 20.66 -8.72 5.29
C LEU A 384 19.94 -9.83 6.10
N LYS A 385 19.07 -9.47 7.06
CA LYS A 385 18.23 -10.47 7.77
C LYS A 385 17.23 -11.14 6.83
N ALA A 386 16.61 -10.37 5.95
CA ALA A 386 15.68 -10.88 4.92
C ALA A 386 16.39 -11.78 3.90
N ARG A 387 17.67 -11.53 3.58
CA ARG A 387 18.48 -12.39 2.71
C ARG A 387 18.62 -13.78 3.32
N ASP A 388 18.92 -13.86 4.60
CA ASP A 388 19.19 -15.12 5.31
C ASP A 388 17.89 -15.88 5.72
N ALA A 389 16.73 -15.22 5.70
CA ALA A 389 15.42 -15.80 6.01
C ALA A 389 15.02 -16.98 5.10
N SER A 390 14.47 -18.04 5.71
CA SER A 390 13.90 -19.21 5.02
C SER A 390 12.36 -19.13 4.93
N VAL A 391 11.72 -18.48 5.92
CA VAL A 391 10.26 -18.32 6.01
C VAL A 391 9.89 -16.84 6.01
N VAL A 392 9.03 -16.44 5.08
CA VAL A 392 8.62 -15.04 4.83
C VAL A 392 7.12 -14.87 5.01
N GLY A 393 6.71 -13.86 5.79
CA GLY A 393 5.31 -13.46 5.94
C GLY A 393 5.01 -12.21 5.12
N LEU A 394 4.21 -12.33 4.06
CA LEU A 394 3.66 -11.18 3.33
C LEU A 394 2.49 -10.60 4.14
N LEU A 395 2.70 -9.44 4.77
CA LEU A 395 1.67 -8.68 5.47
C LEU A 395 0.98 -7.75 4.48
N VAL A 396 -0.31 -7.95 4.27
CA VAL A 396 -1.14 -7.01 3.50
C VAL A 396 -1.80 -6.07 4.50
N GLY A 397 -1.29 -4.83 4.56
CA GLY A 397 -1.70 -3.81 5.52
C GLY A 397 -2.96 -3.05 5.09
N THR A 398 -2.96 -2.58 3.83
CA THR A 398 -4.08 -1.81 3.25
C THR A 398 -4.51 -2.48 1.95
N LEU A 399 -5.79 -2.87 1.85
CA LEU A 399 -6.35 -3.51 0.64
C LEU A 399 -6.71 -2.50 -0.47
N ASP A 400 -6.68 -1.21 -0.15
CA ASP A 400 -7.25 -0.14 -0.98
C ASP A 400 -6.21 0.59 -1.84
N VAL A 401 -4.94 0.17 -1.77
CA VAL A 401 -3.86 0.72 -2.60
C VAL A 401 -3.87 0.05 -3.98
N HIS A 402 -3.88 0.85 -5.05
CA HIS A 402 -3.83 0.34 -6.42
C HIS A 402 -2.63 -0.60 -6.65
N SER A 403 -2.78 -1.58 -7.54
CA SER A 403 -1.74 -2.56 -7.90
C SER A 403 -1.19 -3.48 -6.80
N TYR A 404 -1.80 -3.53 -5.60
CA TYR A 404 -1.35 -4.44 -4.53
C TYR A 404 -1.43 -5.93 -4.91
N LEU A 405 -2.44 -6.34 -5.71
CA LEU A 405 -2.63 -7.73 -6.14
C LEU A 405 -1.53 -8.21 -7.13
N PRO A 406 -1.23 -7.50 -8.24
CA PRO A 406 -0.06 -7.80 -9.08
C PRO A 406 1.24 -7.90 -8.27
N LEU A 407 1.50 -6.96 -7.36
CA LEU A 407 2.68 -6.99 -6.51
C LEU A 407 2.72 -8.23 -5.60
N LEU A 408 1.59 -8.59 -4.97
CA LEU A 408 1.49 -9.78 -4.12
C LEU A 408 1.77 -11.07 -4.90
N ARG A 409 1.26 -11.18 -6.13
CA ARG A 409 1.51 -12.34 -7.01
C ARG A 409 2.96 -12.38 -7.50
N TYR A 410 3.52 -11.23 -7.89
CA TYR A 410 4.95 -11.08 -8.22
C TYR A 410 5.85 -11.53 -7.06
N LEU A 411 5.62 -11.01 -5.85
CA LEU A 411 6.38 -11.39 -4.65
C LEU A 411 6.26 -12.88 -4.33
N ARG A 412 5.07 -13.48 -4.42
CA ARG A 412 4.90 -14.94 -4.24
C ARG A 412 5.71 -15.74 -5.27
N ARG A 413 5.70 -15.34 -6.55
CA ARG A 413 6.49 -16.02 -7.61
C ARG A 413 8.00 -15.85 -7.41
N LEU A 414 8.44 -14.65 -7.03
CA LEU A 414 9.85 -14.34 -6.74
C LEU A 414 10.37 -15.16 -5.54
N LEU A 415 9.59 -15.22 -4.46
CA LEU A 415 9.99 -15.86 -3.21
C LEU A 415 9.84 -17.39 -3.24
N GLY A 416 8.75 -17.91 -3.81
CA GLY A 416 8.46 -19.34 -3.91
C GLY A 416 9.05 -20.04 -5.15
N GLY A 417 9.60 -19.27 -6.11
CA GLY A 417 10.23 -19.80 -7.31
C GLY A 417 11.47 -20.66 -7.02
N LYS A 418 11.80 -21.56 -7.97
CA LYS A 418 12.84 -22.61 -7.82
C LYS A 418 14.17 -22.11 -7.23
N ARG A 419 14.65 -20.92 -7.61
CA ARG A 419 15.91 -20.33 -7.12
C ARG A 419 15.84 -19.90 -5.65
N SER A 420 14.81 -19.14 -5.28
CA SER A 420 14.65 -18.62 -3.92
C SER A 420 14.24 -19.72 -2.91
N GLY A 421 13.30 -20.58 -3.30
CA GLY A 421 12.85 -21.74 -2.50
C GLY A 421 12.23 -21.42 -1.13
N ARG A 422 11.91 -20.15 -0.83
CA ARG A 422 11.43 -19.72 0.49
C ARG A 422 9.98 -20.13 0.73
N LYS A 423 9.63 -20.44 1.98
CA LYS A 423 8.22 -20.61 2.36
C LYS A 423 7.57 -19.23 2.50
N VAL A 424 6.42 -19.04 1.86
CA VAL A 424 5.68 -17.78 1.86
C VAL A 424 4.33 -17.97 2.52
N TYR A 425 4.03 -17.17 3.54
CA TYR A 425 2.70 -16.99 4.10
C TYR A 425 2.13 -15.64 3.63
N THR A 426 0.81 -15.52 3.52
CA THR A 426 0.15 -14.22 3.32
C THR A 426 -0.86 -14.01 4.43
N ILE A 427 -0.76 -12.86 5.09
CA ILE A 427 -1.54 -12.51 6.27
C ILE A 427 -2.13 -11.13 6.02
N SER A 428 -3.44 -11.02 5.96
CA SER A 428 -4.12 -9.72 5.95
C SER A 428 -4.21 -9.21 7.38
N VAL A 429 -3.69 -8.01 7.65
CA VAL A 429 -3.71 -7.40 8.98
C VAL A 429 -4.06 -5.93 8.82
N GLY A 430 -5.01 -5.41 9.61
CA GLY A 430 -5.20 -3.96 9.76
C GLY A 430 -4.05 -3.31 10.53
N LYS A 431 -4.32 -2.33 11.40
CA LYS A 431 -3.30 -1.69 12.25
C LYS A 431 -2.37 -2.75 12.89
N LEU A 432 -1.05 -2.64 12.63
CA LEU A 432 -0.05 -3.57 13.15
C LEU A 432 0.00 -3.51 14.67
N ASN A 433 0.26 -4.67 15.29
CA ASN A 433 0.47 -4.76 16.72
C ASN A 433 1.50 -5.88 16.96
N PRO A 434 2.54 -5.67 17.79
CA PRO A 434 3.52 -6.69 18.16
C PRO A 434 2.88 -8.02 18.59
N ALA A 435 1.79 -7.99 19.35
CA ALA A 435 1.06 -9.19 19.78
C ALA A 435 0.45 -9.99 18.61
N LYS A 436 -0.09 -9.30 17.59
CA LYS A 436 -0.64 -9.97 16.38
C LYS A 436 0.46 -10.71 15.61
N LEU A 437 1.64 -10.11 15.48
CA LEU A 437 2.76 -10.71 14.74
C LEU A 437 3.53 -11.76 15.57
N ALA A 438 3.56 -11.64 16.90
CA ALA A 438 4.20 -12.60 17.80
C ALA A 438 3.56 -14.01 17.77
N ASN A 439 2.33 -14.13 17.26
CA ASN A 439 1.66 -15.42 17.06
C ASN A 439 2.34 -16.28 15.97
N PHE A 440 3.06 -15.67 15.02
CA PHE A 440 3.70 -16.36 13.88
C PHE A 440 5.22 -16.50 14.09
N GLN A 441 5.61 -17.25 15.12
CA GLN A 441 7.02 -17.38 15.55
C GLN A 441 7.92 -18.10 14.52
N GLU A 442 7.31 -18.92 13.66
CA GLU A 442 7.94 -19.64 12.55
C GLU A 442 8.37 -18.74 11.40
N ILE A 443 7.89 -17.50 11.33
CA ILE A 443 8.27 -16.52 10.31
C ILE A 443 9.56 -15.81 10.74
N ASP A 444 10.56 -15.77 9.84
CA ASP A 444 11.85 -15.14 10.10
C ASP A 444 11.81 -13.62 9.83
N VAL A 445 11.07 -13.21 8.79
CA VAL A 445 10.93 -11.82 8.32
C VAL A 445 9.52 -11.57 7.79
N PHE A 446 9.01 -10.37 8.04
CA PHE A 446 7.76 -9.90 7.45
C PHE A 446 8.03 -8.89 6.33
N VAL A 447 7.30 -9.01 5.22
CA VAL A 447 7.31 -8.03 4.12
C VAL A 447 5.98 -7.29 4.18
N LEU A 448 6.02 -5.97 4.39
CA LEU A 448 4.83 -5.15 4.50
C LEU A 448 4.42 -4.58 3.14
N VAL A 449 3.24 -4.95 2.66
CA VAL A 449 2.57 -4.35 1.50
C VAL A 449 1.51 -3.38 2.04
N ALA A 450 1.84 -2.09 2.04
CA ALA A 450 1.01 -1.01 2.54
C ALA A 450 1.28 0.30 1.77
N CYS A 451 0.67 1.40 2.18
CA CYS A 451 0.93 2.71 1.59
C CYS A 451 2.42 3.13 1.76
N PRO A 452 2.95 3.98 0.86
CA PRO A 452 4.37 4.35 0.83
C PRO A 452 4.81 5.18 2.05
N GLU A 453 3.89 5.79 2.80
CA GLU A 453 4.21 6.50 4.05
C GLU A 453 4.35 5.54 5.25
N ASN A 454 3.44 4.58 5.40
CA ASN A 454 3.45 3.64 6.54
C ASN A 454 4.20 2.32 6.28
N THR A 455 4.77 2.11 5.08
CA THR A 455 5.54 0.89 4.80
C THR A 455 6.88 0.82 5.54
N LEU A 456 7.38 1.94 6.06
CA LEU A 456 8.69 2.07 6.71
C LEU A 456 8.59 1.93 8.24
N VAL A 457 8.48 0.70 8.72
CA VAL A 457 8.37 0.40 10.16
C VAL A 457 9.76 0.15 10.78
N ASP A 458 10.21 1.04 11.67
CA ASP A 458 11.46 0.95 12.45
C ASP A 458 11.19 1.03 13.98
N SER A 459 10.31 0.16 14.47
CA SER A 459 10.09 -0.04 15.92
C SER A 459 10.85 -1.28 16.43
N LYS A 460 11.40 -1.18 17.64
CA LYS A 460 12.08 -2.28 18.35
C LYS A 460 11.11 -3.27 18.99
N GLU A 461 9.82 -2.95 19.04
CA GLU A 461 8.78 -3.78 19.67
C GLU A 461 8.46 -5.05 18.87
N PHE A 462 8.74 -5.03 17.55
CA PHE A 462 8.53 -6.18 16.69
C PHE A 462 9.69 -7.17 16.81
N PHE A 463 9.39 -8.37 17.32
CA PHE A 463 10.37 -9.47 17.49
C PHE A 463 11.05 -9.92 16.19
N ARG A 464 10.41 -9.67 15.03
CA ARG A 464 10.92 -9.98 13.69
C ARG A 464 11.02 -8.70 12.85
N PRO A 465 12.04 -8.55 11.99
CA PRO A 465 12.17 -7.39 11.11
C PRO A 465 10.99 -7.30 10.15
N ILE A 466 10.53 -6.07 9.90
CA ILE A 466 9.51 -5.73 8.90
C ILE A 466 10.21 -4.96 7.77
N VAL A 467 10.29 -5.58 6.60
CA VAL A 467 10.93 -5.02 5.39
C VAL A 467 9.89 -4.56 4.37
N THR A 468 10.30 -3.65 3.49
CA THR A 468 9.48 -3.23 2.33
C THR A 468 9.57 -4.25 1.19
N PRO A 469 8.68 -4.21 0.18
CA PRO A 469 8.75 -5.10 -0.97
C PRO A 469 10.07 -4.92 -1.75
N PHE A 470 10.53 -3.68 -1.90
CA PHE A 470 11.82 -3.32 -2.51
C PHE A 470 13.01 -3.94 -1.76
N GLU A 471 13.02 -3.84 -0.43
CA GLU A 471 14.05 -4.45 0.41
C GLU A 471 14.08 -5.98 0.30
N MET A 472 12.92 -6.62 0.18
CA MET A 472 12.84 -8.06 -0.02
C MET A 472 13.35 -8.48 -1.41
N GLU A 473 13.01 -7.74 -2.47
CA GLU A 473 13.53 -7.97 -3.82
C GLU A 473 15.06 -7.84 -3.86
N LEU A 474 15.60 -6.80 -3.21
CA LEU A 474 17.04 -6.60 -3.05
C LEU A 474 17.71 -7.74 -2.26
N ALA A 475 17.06 -8.23 -1.21
CA ALA A 475 17.51 -9.39 -0.43
C ALA A 475 17.47 -10.72 -1.22
N VAL A 476 16.55 -10.88 -2.17
CA VAL A 476 16.53 -12.03 -3.08
C VAL A 476 17.67 -11.92 -4.09
N ARG A 477 17.82 -10.77 -4.76
CA ARG A 477 18.91 -10.54 -5.73
C ARG A 477 20.31 -10.69 -5.11
N ALA A 478 20.49 -10.26 -3.87
CA ALA A 478 21.75 -10.44 -3.14
C ALA A 478 22.06 -11.91 -2.82
N ALA A 479 21.04 -12.76 -2.68
CA ALA A 479 21.24 -14.21 -2.55
C ALA A 479 21.65 -14.84 -3.90
N GLU A 480 20.93 -14.52 -4.98
CA GLU A 480 21.25 -14.99 -6.35
C GLU A 480 22.62 -14.50 -6.85
N ARG A 481 23.17 -13.44 -6.24
CA ARG A 481 24.54 -12.96 -6.47
C ARG A 481 25.59 -13.82 -5.77
N GLN A 482 25.39 -14.11 -4.49
CA GLN A 482 26.30 -14.94 -3.72
C GLN A 482 26.42 -16.35 -4.33
N GLU A 483 25.32 -16.89 -4.85
CA GLU A 483 25.29 -18.16 -5.61
C GLU A 483 26.16 -18.11 -6.88
N ARG A 484 26.28 -16.94 -7.53
CA ARG A 484 27.19 -16.68 -8.66
C ARG A 484 28.63 -16.29 -8.25
N GLY A 485 28.94 -16.26 -6.96
CA GLY A 485 30.24 -15.83 -6.43
C GLY A 485 30.44 -14.31 -6.36
N GLU A 486 29.40 -13.51 -6.57
CA GLU A 486 29.40 -12.06 -6.35
C GLU A 486 28.99 -11.76 -4.90
N GLU A 487 29.89 -11.22 -4.08
CA GLU A 487 29.57 -10.89 -2.68
C GLU A 487 28.87 -9.53 -2.54
N GLY A 488 27.88 -9.48 -1.64
CA GLY A 488 27.28 -8.24 -1.16
C GLY A 488 25.92 -7.87 -1.76
N VAL A 489 25.45 -6.69 -1.36
CA VAL A 489 24.17 -6.10 -1.80
C VAL A 489 24.50 -4.85 -2.62
N GLU A 490 23.97 -4.73 -3.84
CA GLU A 490 24.08 -3.49 -4.61
C GLU A 490 23.19 -2.40 -3.99
N TRP A 491 23.75 -1.65 -3.04
CA TRP A 491 23.08 -0.53 -2.40
C TRP A 491 23.41 0.77 -3.11
N SER A 492 22.58 1.16 -4.08
CA SER A 492 22.74 2.42 -4.83
C SER A 492 22.36 3.69 -4.06
N GLY A 493 21.90 3.55 -2.80
CA GLY A 493 21.40 4.65 -1.97
C GLY A 493 20.03 5.21 -2.39
N ARG A 494 19.47 4.74 -3.52
CA ARG A 494 18.10 5.06 -3.97
C ARG A 494 17.13 4.05 -3.39
N TYR A 495 16.04 4.55 -2.81
CA TYR A 495 15.02 3.72 -2.19
C TYR A 495 13.70 3.85 -2.97
N VAL A 496 13.09 2.73 -3.35
CA VAL A 496 11.82 2.71 -4.09
C VAL A 496 10.68 2.31 -3.14
N LEU A 497 9.80 3.26 -2.83
CA LEU A 497 8.61 3.06 -1.98
C LEU A 497 7.32 2.88 -2.80
N ASP A 498 7.38 3.16 -4.11
CA ASP A 498 6.24 3.17 -5.01
C ASP A 498 5.94 1.76 -5.55
N LEU A 499 4.82 1.18 -5.11
CA LEU A 499 4.46 -0.21 -5.39
C LEU A 499 4.33 -0.51 -6.89
N GLU A 500 3.88 0.46 -7.69
CA GLU A 500 3.68 0.28 -9.14
C GLU A 500 5.01 0.15 -9.87
N LYS A 501 6.06 0.82 -9.38
CA LYS A 501 7.42 0.77 -9.95
C LYS A 501 8.19 -0.50 -9.59
N LEU A 502 7.69 -1.30 -8.65
CA LEU A 502 8.30 -2.56 -8.20
C LEU A 502 7.80 -3.79 -8.98
N VAL A 503 6.70 -3.68 -9.72
CA VAL A 503 6.21 -4.77 -10.57
C VAL A 503 6.79 -4.59 -11.98
N PRO A 504 7.59 -5.54 -12.51
CA PRO A 504 8.11 -5.45 -13.87
C PRO A 504 6.94 -5.43 -14.89
N PRO A 505 6.96 -4.56 -15.91
CA PRO A 505 5.84 -4.45 -16.86
C PRO A 505 5.59 -5.74 -17.64
N GLU A 506 6.64 -6.54 -17.87
CA GLU A 506 6.58 -7.87 -18.49
C GLU A 506 5.72 -8.86 -17.68
N PHE A 507 5.73 -8.75 -16.35
CA PHE A 507 4.94 -9.61 -15.47
C PHE A 507 3.45 -9.28 -15.56
N THR A 508 3.12 -7.98 -15.59
CA THR A 508 1.74 -7.50 -15.72
C THR A 508 1.07 -7.96 -17.03
N GLN A 509 1.83 -8.01 -18.13
CA GLN A 509 1.33 -8.52 -19.43
C GLN A 509 1.07 -10.03 -19.38
N GLN A 510 2.08 -10.83 -18.99
CA GLN A 510 1.92 -12.29 -18.85
C GLN A 510 0.76 -12.69 -17.93
N GLU A 511 0.48 -11.90 -16.89
CA GLU A 511 -0.58 -12.21 -15.93
C GLU A 511 -1.97 -11.78 -16.43
N GLN A 512 -2.10 -10.75 -17.28
CA GLN A 512 -3.36 -10.43 -17.96
C GLN A 512 -3.76 -11.56 -18.93
N ASP A 513 -2.79 -12.10 -19.68
CA ASP A 513 -2.99 -13.24 -20.58
C ASP A 513 -3.37 -14.52 -19.81
N ALA A 514 -2.74 -14.77 -18.66
CA ALA A 514 -3.05 -15.93 -17.80
C ALA A 514 -4.39 -15.78 -17.05
N ALA A 515 -4.74 -14.58 -16.60
CA ALA A 515 -5.99 -14.32 -15.88
C ALA A 515 -7.23 -14.48 -16.77
N ALA A 516 -7.13 -14.15 -18.05
CA ALA A 516 -8.18 -14.41 -19.04
C ALA A 516 -8.50 -15.91 -19.22
N HIS A 517 -7.58 -16.80 -18.81
CA HIS A 517 -7.71 -18.25 -18.93
C HIS A 517 -8.11 -18.98 -17.63
N MET A 518 -8.28 -18.27 -16.50
CA MET A 518 -8.24 -18.93 -15.18
C MET A 518 -9.34 -18.51 -14.19
N GLU A 519 -10.61 -18.58 -14.61
CA GLU A 519 -11.77 -18.56 -13.70
C GLU A 519 -12.12 -19.98 -13.20
N ARG A 520 -11.16 -20.65 -12.54
CA ARG A 520 -11.29 -21.86 -11.68
C ARG A 520 -9.93 -22.45 -11.34
N LEU A 521 -9.28 -21.97 -10.27
CA LEU A 521 -8.27 -22.76 -9.54
C LEU A 521 -8.33 -22.46 -8.04
N ASP A 522 -9.15 -23.24 -7.35
CA ASP A 522 -8.92 -23.52 -5.93
C ASP A 522 -7.77 -24.55 -5.80
N ILE A 523 -6.80 -24.21 -4.95
CA ILE A 523 -5.92 -25.12 -4.18
C ILE A 523 -5.66 -26.50 -4.81
N THR A 524 -4.86 -26.58 -5.88
CA THR A 524 -4.20 -27.83 -6.32
C THR A 524 -2.92 -27.56 -7.14
N ASP A 525 -1.82 -27.24 -6.46
CA ASP A 525 -0.48 -27.24 -7.10
C ASP A 525 0.03 -28.67 -7.32
N GLN A 526 -0.42 -29.31 -8.42
CA GLN A 526 0.21 -30.50 -8.97
C GLN A 526 0.15 -30.51 -10.51
N GLN A 527 1.23 -30.04 -11.15
CA GLN A 527 1.66 -30.54 -12.46
C GLN A 527 3.13 -30.21 -12.70
N GLY A 528 4.00 -31.20 -12.45
CA GLY A 528 5.43 -31.12 -12.77
C GLY A 528 5.69 -31.55 -14.20
N GLY A 529 6.22 -30.66 -15.03
CA GLY A 529 6.80 -31.04 -16.31
C GLY A 529 8.10 -31.81 -16.11
N ASN A 530 8.20 -33.02 -16.65
CA ASN A 530 9.45 -33.79 -16.67
C ASN A 530 10.42 -33.18 -17.69
N ILE A 531 11.51 -32.60 -17.18
CA ILE A 531 12.75 -32.39 -17.90
C ILE A 531 13.86 -33.00 -17.02
N ASN A 532 14.83 -33.67 -17.63
CA ASN A 532 15.91 -34.32 -16.91
C ASN A 532 16.86 -33.25 -16.36
N ASP A 533 16.85 -33.05 -15.05
CA ASP A 533 17.82 -32.19 -14.35
C ASP A 533 18.97 -33.06 -13.82
N GLU A 534 20.19 -32.76 -14.26
CA GLU A 534 21.44 -33.34 -13.73
C GLU A 534 21.74 -32.73 -12.34
N ASP A 535 22.43 -33.47 -11.47
CA ASP A 535 22.70 -33.08 -10.08
C ASP A 535 23.51 -31.77 -9.99
N SER A 536 22.85 -30.67 -9.60
CA SER A 536 23.51 -29.38 -9.32
C SER A 536 23.72 -29.19 -7.82
N ASP A 537 24.99 -29.02 -7.42
CA ASP A 537 25.52 -28.90 -6.06
C ASP A 537 25.28 -27.50 -5.45
N ASP A 538 24.04 -27.02 -5.55
CA ASP A 538 23.58 -25.63 -5.34
C ASP A 538 23.13 -25.28 -3.89
N ASP A 539 23.50 -26.11 -2.91
CA ASP A 539 23.08 -25.97 -1.50
C ASP A 539 24.22 -25.52 -0.57
N ARG A 540 25.17 -24.77 -1.13
CA ARG A 540 26.37 -24.26 -0.43
C ARG A 540 26.00 -23.29 0.70
N PRO A 541 26.54 -23.47 1.93
CA PRO A 541 26.28 -22.55 3.02
C PRO A 541 27.01 -21.21 2.79
N HIS A 542 26.33 -20.10 3.05
CA HIS A 542 26.86 -18.75 2.83
C HIS A 542 27.17 -18.04 4.15
N PHE A 543 28.14 -17.12 4.16
CA PHE A 543 28.48 -16.37 5.36
C PHE A 543 27.44 -15.28 5.65
N SER A 544 26.91 -15.25 6.87
CA SER A 544 26.05 -14.16 7.35
C SER A 544 26.89 -13.11 8.07
N LEU A 545 26.86 -11.89 7.54
CA LEU A 545 27.45 -10.71 8.17
C LEU A 545 26.72 -10.30 9.47
N ILE A 546 25.56 -10.90 9.77
CA ILE A 546 24.76 -10.59 10.97
C ILE A 546 25.04 -11.58 12.09
N SER A 547 25.05 -12.89 11.80
CA SER A 547 25.35 -13.91 12.82
C SER A 547 26.86 -14.17 12.98
N GLY A 548 27.68 -13.71 12.02
CA GLY A 548 29.11 -14.01 11.99
C GLY A 548 29.42 -15.49 11.72
N THR A 549 28.45 -16.23 11.15
CA THR A 549 28.52 -17.68 10.93
C THR A 549 28.08 -18.05 9.53
N TYR A 550 28.46 -19.25 9.09
CA TYR A 550 27.88 -19.87 7.90
C TYR A 550 26.45 -20.29 8.20
N VAL A 551 25.53 -19.84 7.34
CA VAL A 551 24.09 -20.11 7.42
C VAL A 551 23.71 -20.95 6.20
N HIS A 552 22.80 -21.90 6.41
CA HIS A 552 22.21 -22.70 5.34
C HIS A 552 20.70 -22.44 5.33
N ARG A 553 20.19 -21.81 4.26
CA ARG A 553 18.76 -21.49 4.10
C ARG A 553 17.99 -22.75 3.72
N ARG A 554 16.92 -23.07 4.45
CA ARG A 554 16.05 -24.19 4.07
C ARG A 554 15.19 -23.84 2.87
N LYS A 555 15.30 -24.62 1.80
CA LYS A 555 14.41 -24.56 0.63
C LYS A 555 13.20 -25.46 0.92
N PHE A 556 11.99 -24.91 0.85
CA PHE A 556 10.72 -25.61 1.16
C PHE A 556 9.96 -26.07 -0.10
N ASN A 557 10.52 -25.84 -1.29
CA ASN A 557 9.92 -26.14 -2.59
C ASN A 557 10.81 -27.06 -3.47
N SER A 558 11.92 -27.57 -2.92
CA SER A 558 12.72 -28.64 -3.53
C SER A 558 12.06 -30.01 -3.32
N LYS A 559 12.31 -30.95 -4.23
CA LYS A 559 12.00 -32.37 -3.96
C LYS A 559 12.82 -32.82 -2.74
N PRO A 560 12.30 -33.72 -1.88
CA PRO A 560 13.10 -34.29 -0.81
C PRO A 560 14.33 -34.99 -1.42
N PRO A 561 15.53 -34.86 -0.81
CA PRO A 561 16.74 -35.44 -1.37
C PRO A 561 16.61 -36.96 -1.45
N SER A 562 16.76 -37.49 -2.67
CA SER A 562 16.82 -38.93 -2.88
C SER A 562 18.14 -39.49 -2.36
N THR A 563 18.04 -40.57 -1.58
CA THR A 563 19.13 -41.49 -1.21
C THR A 563 20.36 -40.89 -0.51
N THR A 564 20.35 -40.96 0.83
CA THR A 564 21.60 -41.13 1.58
C THR A 564 22.19 -42.50 1.26
N THR A 565 23.17 -42.58 0.37
CA THR A 565 23.89 -43.82 0.06
C THR A 565 24.76 -44.23 1.25
N LEU A 566 24.34 -45.25 1.99
CA LEU A 566 25.22 -45.96 2.91
C LEU A 566 26.29 -46.72 2.10
N PRO A 567 27.55 -46.79 2.59
CA PRO A 567 28.62 -47.49 1.88
C PRO A 567 28.33 -48.99 1.78
N SER A 568 28.68 -49.55 0.63
CA SER A 568 28.47 -50.94 0.22
C SER A 568 29.07 -51.98 1.18
N ALA A 569 28.30 -53.04 1.47
CA ALA A 569 28.76 -54.26 2.13
C ALA A 569 28.14 -55.51 1.47
N ASP A 570 28.84 -56.65 1.57
CA ASP A 570 28.73 -57.80 0.66
C ASP A 570 27.38 -58.57 0.59
N PRO A 571 27.06 -59.20 -0.55
CA PRO A 571 25.79 -59.89 -0.80
C PRO A 571 25.74 -61.35 -0.29
N THR A 572 26.27 -61.64 0.90
CA THR A 572 26.18 -62.99 1.50
C THR A 572 25.95 -62.97 3.02
N GLN A 573 24.73 -62.64 3.44
CA GLN A 573 24.18 -63.14 4.72
C GLN A 573 22.66 -63.00 4.80
N THR A 574 21.97 -64.14 4.81
CA THR A 574 20.53 -64.23 5.09
C THR A 574 20.24 -63.75 6.51
N ARG A 575 19.56 -62.61 6.69
CA ARG A 575 19.16 -62.10 8.01
C ARG A 575 17.66 -62.20 8.20
N GLN A 576 17.25 -62.95 9.23
CA GLN A 576 15.88 -63.00 9.70
C GLN A 576 15.38 -61.61 10.13
N LEU A 577 14.08 -61.39 9.95
CA LEU A 577 13.36 -60.22 10.45
C LEU A 577 13.28 -60.26 11.99
N THR A 578 14.29 -59.73 12.67
CA THR A 578 14.15 -59.27 14.06
C THR A 578 13.50 -57.89 14.07
N ALA A 579 12.36 -57.77 14.74
CA ALA A 579 11.64 -56.50 14.88
C ALA A 579 12.54 -55.42 15.54
N PRO A 580 12.46 -54.15 15.11
CA PRO A 580 13.24 -53.08 15.72
C PRO A 580 12.72 -52.73 17.12
N ASN A 581 13.66 -52.48 18.05
CA ASN A 581 13.35 -52.01 19.40
C ASN A 581 12.59 -50.65 19.37
N PRO A 582 11.59 -50.44 20.24
CA PRO A 582 10.71 -49.28 20.18
C PRO A 582 11.24 -48.06 20.97
N THR A 583 12.51 -47.67 20.79
CA THR A 583 13.13 -46.62 21.63
C THR A 583 13.53 -45.32 20.92
N HIS A 584 13.57 -45.26 19.59
CA HIS A 584 13.78 -44.01 18.84
C HIS A 584 13.00 -43.95 17.52
N ALA A 585 11.68 -44.17 17.57
CA ALA A 585 10.80 -43.77 16.49
C ALA A 585 10.47 -42.27 16.62
N ASN A 586 10.76 -41.47 15.60
CA ASN A 586 10.25 -40.10 15.51
C ASN A 586 8.71 -40.14 15.35
N GLN A 587 7.99 -39.98 16.47
CA GLN A 587 6.52 -40.09 16.48
C GLN A 587 5.80 -38.93 15.77
N ASP A 588 6.49 -37.81 15.52
CA ASP A 588 5.93 -36.58 14.95
C ASP A 588 6.20 -36.40 13.45
N GLN A 589 6.17 -37.48 12.66
CA GLN A 589 6.28 -37.39 11.19
C GLN A 589 4.99 -37.88 10.53
N VAL A 590 4.20 -36.94 10.00
CA VAL A 590 2.98 -37.25 9.24
C VAL A 590 3.39 -38.00 7.97
N THR A 591 3.15 -39.30 7.96
CA THR A 591 3.44 -40.19 6.83
C THR A 591 2.13 -40.66 6.22
N LEU A 592 1.92 -40.34 4.96
CA LEU A 592 0.75 -40.77 4.20
C LEU A 592 1.11 -42.11 3.55
N ARG A 593 0.41 -43.15 4.00
CA ARG A 593 0.59 -44.51 3.49
C ARG A 593 -0.37 -44.73 2.33
N ASP A 594 0.18 -45.01 1.15
CA ASP A 594 -0.64 -45.43 0.01
C ASP A 594 -1.23 -46.82 0.32
N PRO A 595 -2.58 -46.97 0.34
CA PRO A 595 -3.22 -48.24 0.65
C PRO A 595 -3.00 -49.34 -0.40
N ALA A 596 -2.64 -48.99 -1.64
CA ALA A 596 -2.45 -49.97 -2.71
C ALA A 596 -1.01 -50.53 -2.76
N THR A 597 -0.01 -49.67 -2.57
CA THR A 597 1.42 -50.05 -2.65
C THR A 597 2.06 -50.28 -1.27
N GLY A 598 1.41 -49.83 -0.20
CA GLY A 598 1.96 -49.87 1.17
C GLY A 598 3.11 -48.88 1.41
N GLN A 599 3.46 -48.07 0.41
CA GLN A 599 4.59 -47.14 0.46
C GLN A 599 4.27 -45.97 1.40
N LEU A 600 5.22 -45.65 2.29
CA LEU A 600 5.13 -44.52 3.21
C LEU A 600 5.73 -43.28 2.55
N THR A 601 4.90 -42.28 2.29
CA THR A 601 5.34 -40.96 1.80
C THR A 601 5.33 -39.95 2.94
N THR A 602 6.43 -39.24 3.15
CA THR A 602 6.48 -38.16 4.15
C THR A 602 5.69 -36.96 3.65
N VAL A 603 4.66 -36.54 4.37
CA VAL A 603 3.89 -35.35 4.01
C VAL A 603 4.76 -34.12 4.23
N LEU A 604 4.99 -33.38 3.14
CA LEU A 604 5.51 -32.01 3.02
C LEU A 604 6.13 -31.42 4.30
N GLU A 605 7.46 -31.26 4.32
CA GLU A 605 8.15 -30.51 5.39
C GLU A 605 7.53 -29.12 5.53
N THR A 606 6.71 -28.94 6.56
CA THR A 606 6.00 -27.69 6.80
C THR A 606 6.76 -26.88 7.83
N ALA A 607 6.98 -25.60 7.54
CA ALA A 607 7.78 -24.70 8.39
C ALA A 607 7.31 -24.67 9.86
N SER A 608 6.00 -24.76 10.10
CA SER A 608 5.42 -24.87 11.44
C SER A 608 5.84 -26.14 12.18
N ILE A 609 5.82 -27.32 11.54
CA ILE A 609 6.28 -28.60 12.12
C ILE A 609 7.77 -28.50 12.46
N ALA A 610 8.59 -28.01 11.51
CA ALA A 610 10.01 -27.81 11.68
C ALA A 610 10.36 -26.77 12.78
N HIS A 611 9.46 -25.85 13.08
CA HIS A 611 9.60 -24.90 14.19
C HIS A 611 9.17 -25.52 15.53
N ILE A 612 8.06 -26.27 15.57
CA ILE A 612 7.60 -27.01 16.76
C ILE A 612 8.69 -27.97 17.27
N GLN A 613 9.33 -28.73 16.36
CA GLN A 613 10.43 -29.64 16.71
C GLN A 613 11.63 -28.94 17.38
N LYS A 614 11.85 -27.64 17.13
CA LYS A 614 12.92 -26.84 17.73
C LYS A 614 12.54 -26.21 19.08
N ARG A 615 11.26 -26.21 19.48
CA ARG A 615 10.85 -25.64 20.76
C ARG A 615 11.23 -26.58 21.90
N GLY A 616 11.88 -26.04 22.93
CA GLY A 616 12.17 -26.78 24.17
C GLY A 616 10.93 -27.09 25.01
N TRP A 617 9.79 -26.48 24.70
CA TRP A 617 8.47 -26.80 25.25
C TRP A 617 7.51 -27.05 24.09
N LYS A 618 7.09 -28.30 23.90
CA LYS A 618 6.22 -28.72 22.80
C LYS A 618 4.73 -28.74 23.15
N GLY A 619 4.37 -28.34 24.38
CA GLY A 619 3.00 -28.35 24.87
C GLY A 619 2.83 -29.38 25.98
N LEU A 620 1.69 -30.09 25.97
CA LEU A 620 1.33 -31.07 26.99
C LEU A 620 1.99 -32.44 26.71
N GLU A 621 3.32 -32.48 26.58
CA GLU A 621 4.06 -33.76 26.51
C GLU A 621 3.88 -34.51 27.83
N GLN A 622 3.47 -35.78 27.76
CA GLN A 622 3.41 -36.64 28.95
C GLN A 622 4.82 -36.85 29.49
N ARG A 623 5.13 -36.22 30.64
CA ARG A 623 6.43 -36.34 31.32
C ARG A 623 6.54 -37.67 32.09
N LEU A 624 6.37 -38.78 31.37
CA LEU A 624 6.32 -40.14 31.92
C LEU A 624 7.59 -40.43 32.74
N GLY A 625 7.42 -40.61 34.05
CA GLY A 625 8.51 -40.91 34.99
C GLY A 625 9.33 -39.72 35.49
N LEU A 626 9.01 -38.48 35.07
CA LEU A 626 9.58 -37.24 35.63
C LEU A 626 8.67 -36.57 36.66
N ASP A 627 7.38 -36.89 36.63
CA ASP A 627 6.36 -36.29 37.48
C ASP A 627 5.91 -37.30 38.54
N GLU A 628 5.99 -36.92 39.81
CA GLU A 628 5.39 -37.69 40.89
C GLU A 628 3.87 -37.71 40.69
N PRO A 629 3.20 -38.88 40.80
CA PRO A 629 1.77 -38.99 40.55
C PRO A 629 0.98 -38.20 41.59
N SER A 630 0.40 -37.07 41.16
CA SER A 630 -0.51 -36.28 41.98
C SER A 630 -1.87 -36.98 42.11
N VAL A 631 -2.57 -36.72 43.21
CA VAL A 631 -3.97 -37.13 43.35
C VAL A 631 -4.80 -36.42 42.27
N LEU A 632 -5.68 -37.16 41.59
CA LEU A 632 -6.59 -36.60 40.60
C LEU A 632 -7.70 -35.85 41.34
N GLU A 633 -7.64 -34.52 41.35
CA GLU A 633 -8.71 -33.66 41.88
C GLU A 633 -9.79 -33.44 40.82
N GLU A 634 -11.06 -33.47 41.24
CA GLU A 634 -12.18 -33.24 40.35
C GLU A 634 -12.27 -31.75 39.99
N GLY A 635 -12.31 -31.46 38.68
CA GLY A 635 -12.24 -30.10 38.17
C GLY A 635 -13.49 -29.26 38.46
N ARG A 636 -13.48 -28.02 37.96
CA ARG A 636 -14.65 -27.16 37.98
C ARG A 636 -15.58 -27.46 36.81
N GLU A 637 -16.86 -27.59 37.08
CA GLU A 637 -17.92 -27.74 36.09
C GLU A 637 -18.78 -26.47 35.98
N GLY A 638 -19.45 -26.30 34.84
CA GLY A 638 -20.38 -25.19 34.62
C GLY A 638 -20.09 -24.37 33.36
N ILE A 639 -20.76 -23.23 33.27
CA ILE A 639 -20.69 -22.29 32.15
C ILE A 639 -19.72 -21.17 32.54
N ALA A 640 -19.01 -20.57 31.59
CA ALA A 640 -17.99 -19.54 31.84
C ALA A 640 -18.44 -18.32 32.69
N LYS A 641 -19.76 -18.10 32.85
CA LYS A 641 -20.37 -17.08 33.72
C LYS A 641 -20.41 -17.46 35.22
N GLY A 642 -20.07 -18.71 35.57
CA GLY A 642 -20.13 -19.22 36.93
C GLY A 642 -19.77 -20.70 36.98
N TYR A 643 -18.47 -20.99 37.03
CA TYR A 643 -17.95 -22.32 37.31
C TYR A 643 -18.13 -22.67 38.80
N LYS A 644 -18.50 -23.91 39.09
CA LYS A 644 -18.57 -24.48 40.44
C LYS A 644 -17.55 -25.60 40.57
N ASP A 645 -17.02 -25.82 41.76
CA ASP A 645 -16.24 -27.03 42.05
C ASP A 645 -17.21 -28.24 42.01
N ALA A 646 -16.85 -29.32 41.30
CA ALA A 646 -17.75 -30.46 41.05
C ALA A 646 -18.23 -31.19 42.31
N GLY A 647 -17.55 -31.00 43.45
CA GLY A 647 -18.00 -31.46 44.77
C GLY A 647 -19.13 -30.64 45.42
N GLY A 648 -19.62 -29.58 44.78
CA GLY A 648 -20.81 -28.83 45.20
C GLY A 648 -20.68 -27.94 46.45
N GLN A 649 -19.46 -27.70 46.95
CA GLN A 649 -19.20 -26.92 48.19
C GLN A 649 -18.50 -25.57 47.97
N GLY A 650 -18.36 -25.09 46.73
CA GLY A 650 -17.84 -23.75 46.43
C GLY A 650 -18.93 -22.68 46.42
N GLU A 651 -18.78 -21.62 47.22
CA GLU A 651 -19.59 -20.40 47.05
C GLU A 651 -19.28 -19.73 45.71
N ILE A 652 -20.31 -19.19 45.07
CA ILE A 652 -20.20 -18.43 43.83
C ILE A 652 -19.69 -17.02 44.19
N MET A 653 -18.53 -16.64 43.64
CA MET A 653 -17.99 -15.27 43.75
C MET A 653 -18.52 -14.38 42.63
#